data_AF-A0A9P7EXQ6-F1
#
_entry.id   AF-A0A9P7EXQ6-F1
#
_cell.length_a   1.000
_cell.length_b   1.000
_cell.length_c   1.000
_cell.angle_alpha   90.00
_cell.angle_beta   90.00
_cell.angle_gamma   90.00
#
_symmetry.space_group_name_H-M   'P 1'
#
loop_
_entity.id
_entity.type
_entity.pdbx_description
1 polymer ?
#
loop_
_entity_poly.entity_id
_entity_poly.type
_entity_poly.pdbx_seq_one_letter_code
_entity_poly.pdbx_strand_id
1 'polypeptide(L)'
;MSPAGETGTLSTPPRANASASGASKIESTPNSRGASVVSENIGMLGVKVEKVRPWIQRDIEQVKECKADAMLQALLQRASSAPETEQPELLQKCFKAVLPVCNGQASTALVKSSDIETALSEYVCPGVENSFYGPFVRATNIALACLEEIKIDGMRAPVPAVDMICQQNDMPMRQNHQTATSIRKPDLVILPLNSACASFQDEKGSKKEKQKGKQKDDKKDVEKDEKNQETSDRNDSEQRKKKRKAHMDTNATAKPRNLPWKDVLACIEFKRKTKGIKAPPSSYTLTDYAPTKPEYLPVDHLRTADSAPAPPQTPATQTASDSAFRSSGLTADQPSQGGSSSKRKAADTLESTAKKPKMDPNDRDADADADLDVTVQTGLYAAEMFAANLAVNYLLNIIVIDDVAWIWYYDRQGIIQCSGINFIQDLPRFMVLLYALQRFELHDWGRNKDLLQVEVEEKLCHEFKIKDQKLGEVDLLLHTSHDERWTHYGLQGRATNVVPVTSEALTKKYGKFEDGMVAKIFWGEASRTSEPEILKKVAEIAKMHTTVQDHVPALLWHHTFTNPTSAIREALDVPEPTKGSRVLYILVFRKLFPITRLQGKELFDVWGQCILCHLTLWKKGVYHRDVSPGNLMWYWKDGKRIGVLNDYDLSSLADDPGPRGNERTGTVPFMALDLLTKEGQRGEVKHVYRHDVESFMWCFAWISLRYKNGVILPPRLRPLDEWATLGAVTCGREKLFFLNNMTASAPSQSDIDGVTWDFLVDCFLVLKRDADERYYLRLKRSSSSGEGQQSNTHDPDPDAFLSRFTSLEGWTKLGKLE
;
A
#
# COMPACT_ATOMS: atom_id res chain seq x y z
N MET A 1 -10.03 -73.83 -38.19
CA MET A 1 -11.16 -73.58 -39.10
C MET A 1 -11.71 -72.20 -38.79
N SER A 2 -11.89 -71.37 -39.82
CA SER A 2 -12.71 -70.13 -39.80
C SER A 2 -13.92 -70.41 -40.73
N PRO A 3 -15.09 -69.74 -40.62
CA PRO A 3 -15.20 -68.28 -40.78
C PRO A 3 -16.25 -67.54 -39.90
N ALA A 4 -16.22 -66.20 -40.05
CA ALA A 4 -17.25 -65.13 -39.96
C ALA A 4 -18.71 -65.44 -39.53
N GLY A 5 -19.51 -64.51 -38.95
CA GLY A 5 -19.36 -63.06 -38.70
C GLY A 5 -20.17 -62.61 -37.44
N GLU A 6 -20.72 -61.40 -37.28
CA GLU A 6 -20.73 -60.17 -38.10
C GLU A 6 -20.97 -58.90 -37.21
N THR A 7 -21.48 -57.76 -37.73
CA THR A 7 -21.52 -56.44 -37.03
C THR A 7 -22.78 -56.14 -36.18
N GLY A 8 -22.61 -55.45 -35.05
CA GLY A 8 -23.70 -54.81 -34.27
C GLY A 8 -23.21 -53.61 -33.44
N THR A 9 -23.93 -52.48 -33.50
CA THR A 9 -23.51 -51.16 -32.98
C THR A 9 -23.58 -51.01 -31.45
N LEU A 10 -22.54 -50.41 -30.86
CA LEU A 10 -22.52 -49.96 -29.46
C LEU A 10 -23.14 -48.57 -29.31
N SER A 11 -24.26 -48.47 -28.60
CA SER A 11 -24.93 -47.19 -28.30
C SER A 11 -24.20 -46.39 -27.21
N THR A 12 -23.75 -45.18 -27.55
CA THR A 12 -23.29 -44.17 -26.58
C THR A 12 -24.45 -43.60 -25.77
N PRO A 13 -24.36 -43.49 -24.43
CA PRO A 13 -25.29 -42.69 -23.65
C PRO A 13 -25.09 -41.18 -23.91
N PRO A 14 -26.13 -40.34 -23.72
CA PRO A 14 -26.16 -38.99 -24.26
C PRO A 14 -25.19 -38.01 -23.57
N ARG A 15 -24.49 -37.26 -24.41
CA ARG A 15 -23.59 -36.15 -24.04
C ARG A 15 -24.44 -34.99 -23.50
N ALA A 16 -24.24 -34.61 -22.23
CA ALA A 16 -24.90 -33.42 -21.67
C ALA A 16 -24.38 -32.16 -22.38
N ASN A 17 -25.30 -31.41 -23.01
CA ASN A 17 -24.98 -30.15 -23.66
C ASN A 17 -24.70 -29.07 -22.60
N ALA A 18 -23.42 -28.78 -22.36
CA ALA A 18 -23.00 -27.58 -21.63
C ALA A 18 -23.20 -26.35 -22.52
N SER A 19 -24.37 -25.74 -22.47
CA SER A 19 -24.61 -24.42 -23.06
C SER A 19 -23.79 -23.37 -22.31
N ALA A 20 -22.92 -22.67 -23.03
CA ALA A 20 -22.09 -21.61 -22.45
C ALA A 20 -22.93 -20.37 -22.10
N SER A 21 -23.30 -20.23 -20.83
CA SER A 21 -23.88 -19.00 -20.26
C SER A 21 -23.50 -18.84 -18.79
N GLY A 22 -22.94 -17.67 -18.44
CA GLY A 22 -22.68 -17.30 -17.05
C GLY A 22 -21.38 -17.83 -16.43
N ALA A 23 -20.22 -17.48 -17.00
CA ALA A 23 -18.93 -17.65 -16.31
C ALA A 23 -18.83 -16.67 -15.12
N SER A 24 -19.26 -17.09 -13.93
CA SER A 24 -19.04 -16.39 -12.67
C SER A 24 -17.54 -16.34 -12.35
N LYS A 25 -17.01 -15.17 -11.95
CA LYS A 25 -15.60 -15.01 -11.58
C LYS A 25 -15.22 -15.94 -10.42
N ILE A 26 -14.14 -16.71 -10.61
CA ILE A 26 -13.58 -17.64 -9.62
C ILE A 26 -12.13 -17.20 -9.35
N GLU A 27 -11.92 -16.45 -8.27
CA GLU A 27 -10.63 -15.80 -7.94
C GLU A 27 -9.76 -16.68 -7.04
N SER A 28 -8.50 -16.97 -7.41
CA SER A 28 -7.52 -17.68 -6.57
C SER A 28 -6.27 -16.85 -6.25
N THR A 29 -5.68 -17.12 -5.08
CA THR A 29 -4.50 -16.44 -4.46
C THR A 29 -4.37 -14.92 -4.62
N PRO A 30 -5.22 -14.16 -3.90
CA PRO A 30 -4.79 -12.83 -3.46
C PRO A 30 -4.98 -12.59 -1.95
N ASN A 31 -5.35 -13.62 -1.19
CA ASN A 31 -5.78 -13.50 0.21
C ASN A 31 -4.67 -13.61 1.28
N SER A 32 -3.39 -13.67 0.91
CA SER A 32 -2.29 -13.68 1.89
C SER A 32 -2.31 -12.37 2.70
N ARG A 33 -2.57 -12.47 4.00
CA ARG A 33 -2.83 -11.34 4.90
C ARG A 33 -1.92 -11.42 6.10
N GLY A 34 -0.62 -11.16 5.94
CA GLY A 34 0.14 -10.72 7.10
C GLY A 34 -0.42 -9.36 7.61
N ALA A 35 -0.63 -9.19 8.90
CA ALA A 35 -1.03 -7.96 9.61
C ALA A 35 0.11 -7.29 10.41
N SER A 36 0.66 -6.20 9.87
CA SER A 36 1.54 -5.30 10.62
C SER A 36 0.69 -4.26 11.36
N VAL A 37 0.97 -4.08 12.65
CA VAL A 37 0.33 -3.05 13.47
C VAL A 37 0.54 -1.69 12.81
N VAL A 38 -0.44 -0.79 12.94
CA VAL A 38 -0.46 0.56 12.35
C VAL A 38 -0.68 0.60 10.82
N SER A 39 -1.06 -0.49 10.15
CA SER A 39 -1.68 -0.42 8.80
C SER A 39 -2.70 -1.53 8.64
N GLU A 40 -3.98 -1.20 8.80
CA GLU A 40 -5.08 -2.18 8.75
C GLU A 40 -5.25 -2.69 7.31
N ASN A 41 -5.17 -4.01 7.14
CA ASN A 41 -5.21 -4.67 5.85
C ASN A 41 -6.55 -4.41 5.13
N ILE A 42 -6.58 -3.47 4.20
CA ILE A 42 -7.67 -3.38 3.22
C ILE A 42 -7.44 -4.39 2.11
N GLY A 43 -8.16 -5.50 2.18
CA GLY A 43 -8.76 -6.01 0.95
C GLY A 43 -9.97 -5.15 0.63
N MET A 44 -10.05 -4.58 -0.57
CA MET A 44 -11.08 -3.58 -0.95
C MET A 44 -12.52 -4.15 -1.02
N LEU A 45 -12.73 -5.41 -0.61
CA LEU A 45 -14.01 -6.07 -0.42
C LEU A 45 -14.87 -5.38 0.66
N GLY A 46 -15.54 -4.30 0.26
CA GLY A 46 -16.54 -3.60 1.06
C GLY A 46 -16.07 -2.36 1.84
N VAL A 47 -14.81 -1.93 1.64
CA VAL A 47 -14.30 -0.70 2.26
C VAL A 47 -14.52 0.49 1.33
N LYS A 48 -15.38 1.42 1.73
CA LYS A 48 -15.53 2.71 1.04
C LYS A 48 -14.24 3.53 1.17
N VAL A 49 -13.91 4.28 0.12
CA VAL A 49 -12.74 5.18 0.04
C VAL A 49 -12.68 6.16 1.23
N GLU A 50 -13.83 6.66 1.69
CA GLU A 50 -13.98 7.51 2.89
C GLU A 50 -13.29 6.92 4.14
N LYS A 51 -13.29 5.59 4.30
CA LYS A 51 -12.69 4.91 5.45
C LYS A 51 -11.17 4.88 5.44
N VAL A 52 -10.52 5.22 4.32
CA VAL A 52 -9.04 5.23 4.23
C VAL A 52 -8.44 6.52 4.77
N ARG A 53 -9.20 7.62 4.72
CA ARG A 53 -8.76 8.97 5.13
C ARG A 53 -8.12 9.01 6.53
N PRO A 54 -8.68 8.38 7.60
CA PRO A 54 -8.08 8.43 8.94
C PRO A 54 -6.71 7.74 9.04
N TRP A 55 -6.47 6.66 8.27
CA TRP A 55 -5.17 5.99 8.26
C TRP A 55 -4.11 6.83 7.54
N ILE A 56 -4.48 7.45 6.41
CA ILE A 56 -3.62 8.39 5.66
C ILE A 56 -3.24 9.58 6.54
N GLN A 57 -4.21 10.17 7.26
CA GLN A 57 -3.99 11.26 8.20
C GLN A 57 -3.00 10.87 9.31
N ARG A 58 -3.23 9.74 9.98
CA ARG A 58 -2.34 9.22 11.04
C ARG A 58 -0.92 8.88 10.52
N ASP A 59 -0.78 8.49 9.26
CA ASP A 59 0.54 8.29 8.63
C ASP A 59 1.24 9.63 8.35
N ILE A 60 0.49 10.69 8.04
CA ILE A 60 0.99 12.06 7.85
C ILE A 60 1.38 12.72 9.18
N GLU A 61 0.65 12.49 10.26
CA GLU A 61 0.99 12.99 11.60
C GLU A 61 2.39 12.53 12.07
N GLN A 62 2.90 11.43 11.53
CA GLN A 62 4.22 10.85 11.80
C GLN A 62 5.35 11.40 10.91
N VAL A 63 5.07 12.37 10.03
CA VAL A 63 6.04 12.95 9.08
C VAL A 63 7.30 13.46 9.79
N LYS A 64 8.45 13.19 9.16
CA LYS A 64 9.77 13.69 9.57
C LYS A 64 10.13 14.94 8.77
N GLU A 65 10.94 15.81 9.36
CA GLU A 65 11.37 17.07 8.74
C GLU A 65 12.86 17.04 8.42
N CYS A 66 13.24 17.68 7.32
CA CYS A 66 14.62 17.90 6.91
C CYS A 66 14.79 19.32 6.33
N LYS A 67 16.03 19.80 6.22
CA LYS A 67 16.32 21.10 5.60
C LYS A 67 16.12 21.04 4.08
N ALA A 68 15.62 22.12 3.48
CA ALA A 68 15.50 22.20 2.01
C ALA A 68 16.83 21.94 1.29
N ASP A 69 17.93 22.54 1.74
CA ASP A 69 19.26 22.32 1.14
C ASP A 69 19.75 20.87 1.28
N ALA A 70 19.38 20.16 2.35
CA ALA A 70 19.69 18.73 2.49
C ALA A 70 18.87 17.87 1.50
N MET A 71 17.58 18.17 1.33
CA MET A 71 16.74 17.53 0.30
C MET A 71 17.29 17.80 -1.11
N LEU A 72 17.71 19.04 -1.41
CA LEU A 72 18.33 19.38 -2.69
C LEU A 72 19.64 18.61 -2.91
N GLN A 73 20.51 18.49 -1.90
CA GLN A 73 21.73 17.68 -1.97
C GLN A 73 21.42 16.20 -2.26
N ALA A 74 20.46 15.61 -1.55
CA ALA A 74 20.06 14.21 -1.76
C ALA A 74 19.44 13.96 -3.15
N LEU A 75 18.68 14.93 -3.70
CA LEU A 75 18.14 14.85 -5.07
C LEU A 75 19.24 15.06 -6.12
N LEU A 76 20.18 16.00 -5.91
CA LEU A 76 21.33 16.19 -6.80
C LEU A 76 22.24 14.96 -6.83
N GLN A 77 22.46 14.29 -5.70
CA GLN A 77 23.27 13.07 -5.66
C GLN A 77 22.65 11.96 -6.51
N ARG A 78 21.32 11.83 -6.49
CA ARG A 78 20.59 10.90 -7.38
C ARG A 78 20.79 11.30 -8.85
N ALA A 79 20.63 12.57 -9.20
CA ALA A 79 20.83 13.09 -10.56
C ALA A 79 22.31 13.11 -11.04
N SER A 80 23.27 12.81 -10.18
CA SER A 80 24.69 12.81 -10.51
C SER A 80 25.09 11.67 -11.47
N SER A 81 26.11 11.91 -12.29
CA SER A 81 26.84 10.89 -13.06
C SER A 81 28.12 10.41 -12.34
N ALA A 82 28.52 11.10 -11.27
CA ALA A 82 29.69 10.83 -10.45
C ALA A 82 29.31 10.87 -8.96
N PRO A 83 28.63 9.82 -8.45
CA PRO A 83 28.05 9.79 -7.09
C PRO A 83 29.08 9.82 -5.95
N GLU A 84 30.37 9.79 -6.26
CA GLU A 84 31.49 10.07 -5.34
C GLU A 84 31.67 11.57 -5.05
N THR A 85 31.01 12.46 -5.80
CA THR A 85 31.15 13.92 -5.62
C THR A 85 30.56 14.34 -4.27
N GLU A 86 31.39 14.89 -3.38
CA GLU A 86 30.96 15.30 -2.05
C GLU A 86 29.97 16.48 -2.08
N GLN A 87 28.95 16.38 -1.22
CA GLN A 87 28.09 17.49 -0.87
C GLN A 87 28.73 18.28 0.28
N PRO A 88 28.62 19.62 0.33
CA PRO A 88 27.69 20.47 -0.43
C PRO A 88 28.28 21.07 -1.73
N GLU A 89 29.45 20.63 -2.21
CA GLU A 89 30.08 21.28 -3.38
C GLU A 89 29.21 21.25 -4.63
N LEU A 90 28.55 20.11 -4.89
CA LEU A 90 27.70 19.93 -6.06
C LEU A 90 26.50 20.90 -6.03
N LEU A 91 25.87 21.07 -4.88
CA LEU A 91 24.82 22.09 -4.67
C LEU A 91 25.33 23.51 -4.99
N GLN A 92 26.53 23.87 -4.55
CA GLN A 92 27.11 25.20 -4.82
C GLN A 92 27.46 25.40 -6.31
N LYS A 93 27.96 24.35 -6.99
CA LYS A 93 28.15 24.34 -8.46
C LYS A 93 26.82 24.57 -9.18
N CYS A 94 25.74 23.91 -8.73
CA CYS A 94 24.37 24.10 -9.26
C CYS A 94 23.85 25.52 -9.05
N PHE A 95 23.97 26.11 -7.86
CA PHE A 95 23.55 27.50 -7.62
C PHE A 95 24.24 28.49 -8.56
N LYS A 96 25.57 28.39 -8.68
CA LYS A 96 26.36 29.25 -9.58
C LYS A 96 25.91 29.12 -11.04
N ALA A 97 25.52 27.92 -11.47
CA ALA A 97 25.10 27.65 -12.84
C ALA A 97 23.68 28.15 -13.16
N VAL A 98 22.74 28.10 -12.21
CA VAL A 98 21.35 28.56 -12.43
C VAL A 98 21.15 30.06 -12.26
N LEU A 99 22.04 30.76 -11.55
CA LEU A 99 21.94 32.21 -11.29
C LEU A 99 21.78 33.08 -12.56
N PRO A 100 22.50 32.85 -13.68
CA PRO A 100 22.26 33.57 -14.92
C PRO A 100 20.85 33.39 -15.50
N VAL A 101 20.27 32.18 -15.36
CA VAL A 101 18.87 31.91 -15.77
C VAL A 101 17.88 32.65 -14.85
N CYS A 102 18.12 32.65 -13.54
CA CYS A 102 17.29 33.39 -12.59
C CYS A 102 17.25 34.90 -12.89
N ASN A 103 18.36 35.45 -13.39
CA ASN A 103 18.53 36.87 -13.71
C ASN A 103 18.23 37.22 -15.19
N GLY A 104 17.51 36.37 -15.92
CA GLY A 104 17.07 36.65 -17.30
C GLY A 104 18.17 36.64 -18.37
N GLN A 105 19.39 36.18 -18.05
CA GLN A 105 20.57 36.27 -18.91
C GLN A 105 20.70 35.11 -19.93
N ALA A 106 19.84 34.10 -19.83
CA ALA A 106 19.82 32.95 -20.74
C ALA A 106 18.70 33.07 -21.79
N SER A 107 18.98 32.63 -23.03
CA SER A 107 18.00 32.47 -24.10
C SER A 107 18.25 31.15 -24.81
N THR A 108 17.18 30.44 -25.14
CA THR A 108 17.22 29.25 -26.01
C THR A 108 16.57 29.58 -27.36
N ALA A 109 16.57 28.62 -28.28
CA ALA A 109 15.78 28.73 -29.52
C ALA A 109 14.26 28.71 -29.30
N LEU A 110 13.79 28.37 -28.09
CA LEU A 110 12.36 28.19 -27.78
C LEU A 110 11.78 29.30 -26.89
N VAL A 111 12.56 29.78 -25.92
CA VAL A 111 12.12 30.68 -24.83
C VAL A 111 13.28 31.56 -24.32
N LYS A 112 12.94 32.70 -23.68
CA LYS A 112 13.90 33.53 -22.95
C LYS A 112 13.70 33.36 -21.45
N SER A 113 14.79 33.38 -20.68
CA SER A 113 14.69 33.29 -19.22
C SER A 113 14.08 34.53 -18.56
N SER A 114 14.08 35.69 -19.25
CA SER A 114 13.31 36.89 -18.87
C SER A 114 11.80 36.63 -18.74
N ASP A 115 11.29 35.65 -19.50
CA ASP A 115 9.86 35.34 -19.53
C ASP A 115 9.42 34.62 -18.23
N ILE A 116 10.39 34.11 -17.44
CA ILE A 116 10.17 33.56 -16.10
C ILE A 116 9.77 34.68 -15.13
N GLU A 117 10.49 35.81 -15.13
CA GLU A 117 10.16 36.98 -14.29
C GLU A 117 8.77 37.53 -14.65
N THR A 118 8.42 37.56 -15.93
CA THR A 118 7.08 37.95 -16.41
C THR A 118 6.01 37.00 -15.84
N ALA A 119 6.19 35.69 -15.98
CA ALA A 119 5.24 34.70 -15.49
C ALA A 119 5.12 34.69 -13.94
N LEU A 120 6.22 34.91 -13.21
CA LEU A 120 6.18 35.04 -11.75
C LEU A 120 5.55 36.37 -11.30
N SER A 121 5.72 37.45 -12.08
CA SER A 121 5.02 38.72 -11.84
C SER A 121 3.51 38.59 -12.03
N GLU A 122 3.08 37.80 -13.02
CA GLU A 122 1.66 37.43 -13.19
C GLU A 122 1.14 36.53 -12.06
N TYR A 123 1.99 35.66 -11.48
CA TYR A 123 1.63 34.77 -10.36
C TYR A 123 1.32 35.51 -9.05
N VAL A 124 2.05 36.60 -8.77
CA VAL A 124 1.89 37.38 -7.52
C VAL A 124 0.69 38.32 -7.54
N CYS A 125 0.13 38.61 -8.73
CA CYS A 125 -1.08 39.43 -8.87
C CYS A 125 -2.25 38.90 -8.02
N PRO A 126 -3.16 39.76 -7.51
CA PRO A 126 -4.35 39.32 -6.82
C PRO A 126 -5.28 38.50 -7.74
N GLY A 127 -5.80 37.38 -7.23
CA GLY A 127 -6.63 36.46 -8.01
C GLY A 127 -7.26 35.35 -7.16
N VAL A 128 -7.89 34.38 -7.82
CA VAL A 128 -8.39 33.14 -7.22
C VAL A 128 -7.43 31.98 -7.53
N GLU A 129 -7.45 30.90 -6.74
CA GLU A 129 -6.47 29.79 -6.79
C GLU A 129 -6.15 29.30 -8.22
N ASN A 130 -7.17 28.91 -8.98
CA ASN A 130 -7.02 28.40 -10.36
C ASN A 130 -6.41 29.42 -11.35
N SER A 131 -6.43 30.73 -11.05
CA SER A 131 -5.81 31.74 -11.90
C SER A 131 -4.27 31.74 -11.84
N PHE A 132 -3.70 31.17 -10.77
CA PHE A 132 -2.24 31.10 -10.56
C PHE A 132 -1.59 29.89 -11.24
N TYR A 133 -2.39 28.88 -11.62
CA TYR A 133 -1.92 27.64 -12.25
C TYR A 133 -1.21 27.93 -13.57
N GLY A 134 -1.82 28.74 -14.44
CA GLY A 134 -1.25 29.12 -15.74
C GLY A 134 0.11 29.81 -15.63
N PRO A 135 0.25 30.91 -14.85
CA PRO A 135 1.53 31.56 -14.58
C PRO A 135 2.61 30.61 -14.03
N PHE A 136 2.27 29.76 -13.05
CA PHE A 136 3.22 28.81 -12.47
C PHE A 136 3.68 27.74 -13.48
N VAL A 137 2.75 27.18 -14.25
CA VAL A 137 3.05 26.20 -15.32
C VAL A 137 3.94 26.83 -16.39
N ARG A 138 3.68 28.09 -16.79
CA ARG A 138 4.55 28.82 -17.73
C ARG A 138 5.96 28.99 -17.17
N ALA A 139 6.09 29.58 -15.97
CA ALA A 139 7.39 29.81 -15.34
C ALA A 139 8.21 28.51 -15.21
N THR A 140 7.56 27.44 -14.75
CA THR A 140 8.18 26.11 -14.58
C THR A 140 8.65 25.51 -15.92
N ASN A 141 7.82 25.57 -16.97
CA ASN A 141 8.18 24.98 -18.26
C ASN A 141 9.23 25.81 -19.03
N ILE A 142 9.22 27.14 -18.88
CA ILE A 142 10.28 28.02 -19.40
C ILE A 142 11.59 27.72 -18.67
N ALA A 143 11.56 27.62 -17.34
CA ALA A 143 12.71 27.23 -16.53
C ALA A 143 13.29 25.89 -16.99
N LEU A 144 12.48 24.84 -17.14
CA LEU A 144 12.94 23.53 -17.63
C LEU A 144 13.61 23.63 -19.01
N ALA A 145 13.06 24.40 -19.95
CA ALA A 145 13.68 24.59 -21.26
C ALA A 145 15.03 25.34 -21.18
N CYS A 146 15.19 26.30 -20.27
CA CYS A 146 16.48 26.97 -20.03
C CYS A 146 17.50 26.09 -19.30
N LEU A 147 17.07 25.29 -18.32
CA LEU A 147 17.92 24.38 -17.52
C LEU A 147 18.44 23.18 -18.34
N GLU A 148 17.81 22.88 -19.49
CA GLU A 148 18.24 21.83 -20.41
C GLU A 148 19.65 22.07 -20.99
N GLU A 149 19.98 23.34 -21.28
CA GLU A 149 21.28 23.74 -21.87
C GLU A 149 22.41 23.81 -20.82
N ILE A 150 22.09 23.77 -19.52
CA ILE A 150 23.09 23.87 -18.45
C ILE A 150 23.81 22.53 -18.26
N LYS A 151 25.12 22.53 -18.53
CA LYS A 151 26.04 21.43 -18.26
C LYS A 151 26.88 21.76 -17.02
N ILE A 152 26.91 20.82 -16.07
CA ILE A 152 27.74 20.89 -14.86
C ILE A 152 28.50 19.58 -14.77
N ASP A 153 29.80 19.66 -14.46
CA ASP A 153 30.63 18.48 -14.28
C ASP A 153 30.11 17.61 -13.12
N GLY A 154 30.10 16.30 -13.30
CA GLY A 154 29.49 15.33 -12.38
C GLY A 154 27.94 15.24 -12.40
N MET A 155 27.23 15.97 -13.27
CA MET A 155 25.77 15.84 -13.44
C MET A 155 25.40 15.05 -14.71
N ARG A 156 24.33 14.26 -14.67
CA ARG A 156 23.76 13.64 -15.89
C ARG A 156 23.20 14.69 -16.85
N ALA A 157 23.13 14.32 -18.13
CA ALA A 157 22.39 15.07 -19.14
C ALA A 157 20.87 14.90 -18.93
N PRO A 158 20.03 15.83 -19.42
CA PRO A 158 18.58 15.67 -19.45
C PRO A 158 18.16 14.37 -20.16
N VAL A 159 17.24 13.60 -19.58
CA VAL A 159 16.87 12.26 -20.06
C VAL A 159 15.76 12.35 -21.13
N PRO A 160 16.02 12.06 -22.43
CA PRO A 160 15.04 12.30 -23.50
C PRO A 160 13.79 11.42 -23.43
N ALA A 161 13.89 10.25 -22.80
CA ALA A 161 12.76 9.33 -22.60
C ALA A 161 11.77 9.84 -21.54
N VAL A 162 12.24 10.66 -20.59
CA VAL A 162 11.40 11.34 -19.60
C VAL A 162 10.96 12.69 -20.17
N ASP A 163 11.91 13.57 -20.50
CA ASP A 163 11.66 14.91 -21.04
C ASP A 163 10.57 15.67 -20.25
N MET A 164 10.80 15.83 -18.94
CA MET A 164 9.81 16.28 -17.96
C MET A 164 9.06 17.58 -18.35
N ILE A 165 7.75 17.61 -18.11
CA ILE A 165 6.90 18.81 -18.27
C ILE A 165 5.90 18.95 -17.12
N CYS A 166 5.63 20.18 -16.71
CA CYS A 166 4.55 20.52 -15.77
C CYS A 166 3.27 20.80 -16.57
N GLN A 167 2.14 20.24 -16.13
CA GLN A 167 0.85 20.38 -16.80
C GLN A 167 -0.28 20.59 -15.78
N GLN A 168 -1.19 21.52 -16.07
CA GLN A 168 -2.45 21.64 -15.35
C GLN A 168 -3.32 20.42 -15.65
N ASN A 169 -3.80 19.75 -14.59
CA ASN A 169 -4.77 18.68 -14.70
C ASN A 169 -6.16 19.23 -14.40
N ASP A 170 -6.46 19.60 -13.14
CA ASP A 170 -7.77 20.11 -12.69
C ASP A 170 -8.95 19.27 -13.24
N MET A 171 -8.76 17.95 -13.34
CA MET A 171 -9.68 16.99 -13.92
C MET A 171 -9.71 15.69 -13.10
N PRO A 172 -10.88 15.02 -12.94
CA PRO A 172 -10.96 13.79 -12.15
C PRO A 172 -10.21 12.62 -12.81
N MET A 173 -9.15 12.15 -12.14
CA MET A 173 -8.44 10.91 -12.45
C MET A 173 -9.05 9.75 -11.68
N ARG A 174 -9.19 8.59 -12.34
CA ARG A 174 -9.82 7.39 -11.76
C ARG A 174 -8.81 6.26 -11.62
N GLN A 175 -8.87 5.52 -10.51
CA GLN A 175 -8.05 4.32 -10.29
C GLN A 175 -8.93 3.16 -9.82
N ASN A 176 -8.76 1.99 -10.43
CA ASN A 176 -9.51 0.78 -10.08
C ASN A 176 -8.72 -0.06 -9.08
N HIS A 177 -9.34 -0.33 -7.94
CA HIS A 177 -8.83 -1.10 -6.81
C HIS A 177 -9.69 -2.36 -6.62
N GLN A 178 -9.61 -3.27 -7.58
CA GLN A 178 -10.35 -4.55 -7.67
C GLN A 178 -11.88 -4.40 -7.62
N THR A 179 -12.44 -4.20 -6.44
CA THR A 179 -13.88 -4.13 -6.13
C THR A 179 -14.38 -2.70 -5.90
N ALA A 180 -13.50 -1.70 -6.00
CA ALA A 180 -13.84 -0.28 -5.88
C ALA A 180 -13.08 0.56 -6.92
N THR A 181 -13.58 1.76 -7.20
CA THR A 181 -12.89 2.79 -7.99
C THR A 181 -12.74 4.02 -7.12
N SER A 182 -11.54 4.59 -7.02
CA SER A 182 -11.34 5.91 -6.44
C SER A 182 -11.31 6.98 -7.51
N ILE A 183 -11.64 8.21 -7.11
CA ILE A 183 -11.58 9.41 -7.93
C ILE A 183 -10.78 10.45 -7.15
N ARG A 184 -9.86 11.14 -7.84
CA ARG A 184 -8.96 12.16 -7.29
C ARG A 184 -8.74 13.24 -8.32
N LYS A 185 -8.44 14.46 -7.90
CA LYS A 185 -8.34 15.62 -8.79
C LYS A 185 -7.14 16.51 -8.40
N PRO A 186 -5.89 16.09 -8.68
CA PRO A 186 -4.73 16.93 -8.44
C PRO A 186 -4.78 18.18 -9.34
N ASP A 187 -4.37 19.33 -8.80
CA ASP A 187 -4.32 20.60 -9.53
C ASP A 187 -3.40 20.52 -10.75
N LEU A 188 -2.10 20.29 -10.51
CA LEU A 188 -1.09 20.08 -11.54
C LEU A 188 -0.41 18.72 -11.38
N VAL A 189 0.21 18.27 -12.47
CA VAL A 189 0.99 17.04 -12.54
C VAL A 189 2.31 17.30 -13.25
N ILE A 190 3.33 16.55 -12.83
CA ILE A 190 4.59 16.41 -13.53
C ILE A 190 4.55 15.09 -14.31
N LEU A 191 4.80 15.16 -15.62
CA LEU A 191 4.67 14.06 -16.57
C LEU A 191 5.89 13.95 -17.48
N PRO A 192 6.15 12.78 -18.07
CA PRO A 192 6.96 12.69 -19.27
C PRO A 192 6.27 13.41 -20.44
N LEU A 193 6.99 14.14 -21.30
CA LEU A 193 6.39 14.87 -22.43
C LEU A 193 5.53 13.95 -23.33
N ASN A 194 5.96 12.71 -23.52
CA ASN A 194 5.21 11.75 -24.34
C ASN A 194 3.84 11.41 -23.73
N SER A 195 3.77 11.17 -22.42
CA SER A 195 2.50 10.93 -21.70
C SER A 195 1.63 12.19 -21.64
N ALA A 196 2.25 13.36 -21.43
CA ALA A 196 1.57 14.65 -21.47
C ALA A 196 0.87 14.87 -22.82
N CYS A 197 1.59 14.69 -23.95
CA CYS A 197 0.98 14.80 -25.27
C CYS A 197 -0.08 13.72 -25.55
N ALA A 198 0.13 12.47 -25.09
CA ALA A 198 -0.85 11.40 -25.24
C ALA A 198 -2.18 11.70 -24.53
N SER A 199 -2.15 12.43 -23.41
CA SER A 199 -3.35 12.76 -22.62
C SER A 199 -4.39 13.64 -23.34
N PHE A 200 -4.05 14.19 -24.53
CA PHE A 200 -4.95 14.96 -25.39
C PHE A 200 -5.40 14.24 -26.67
N GLN A 201 -4.90 13.02 -26.93
CA GLN A 201 -5.23 12.25 -28.12
C GLN A 201 -6.50 11.40 -27.93
N ASP A 202 -7.22 11.11 -29.02
CA ASP A 202 -8.39 10.23 -28.99
C ASP A 202 -7.98 8.75 -29.04
N GLU A 203 -8.61 7.90 -28.21
CA GLU A 203 -8.30 6.46 -28.07
C GLU A 203 -8.38 5.65 -29.39
N LYS A 204 -9.02 6.21 -30.42
CA LYS A 204 -9.13 5.60 -31.76
C LYS A 204 -7.86 5.76 -32.62
N GLY A 205 -6.89 6.58 -32.22
CA GLY A 205 -5.64 6.80 -32.97
C GLY A 205 -4.66 5.63 -32.92
N SER A 206 -4.55 4.94 -31.78
CA SER A 206 -3.44 4.02 -31.48
C SER A 206 -3.42 2.69 -32.27
N LYS A 207 -4.31 2.47 -33.25
CA LYS A 207 -4.31 1.27 -34.13
C LYS A 207 -3.81 1.51 -35.56
N LYS A 208 -3.27 2.69 -35.91
CA LYS A 208 -2.72 2.94 -37.26
C LYS A 208 -1.38 3.71 -37.30
N GLU A 209 -0.36 3.21 -36.61
CA GLU A 209 1.03 3.56 -36.97
C GLU A 209 2.04 2.41 -36.78
N LYS A 210 1.64 1.16 -37.11
CA LYS A 210 2.62 0.11 -37.41
C LYS A 210 3.31 0.44 -38.73
N GLN A 211 4.51 1.01 -38.65
CA GLN A 211 5.37 1.25 -39.81
C GLN A 211 5.56 -0.05 -40.60
N LYS A 212 5.19 -0.04 -41.88
CA LYS A 212 5.56 -1.08 -42.83
C LYS A 212 7.03 -0.91 -43.23
N GLY A 213 7.93 -1.42 -42.38
CA GLY A 213 9.33 -1.65 -42.76
C GLY A 213 9.39 -2.70 -43.88
N LYS A 214 9.49 -2.23 -45.13
CA LYS A 214 9.59 -3.10 -46.30
C LYS A 214 11.04 -3.58 -46.40
N GLN A 215 11.31 -4.85 -46.09
CA GLN A 215 12.62 -5.45 -46.34
C GLN A 215 13.02 -5.22 -47.80
N LYS A 216 14.23 -4.67 -47.97
CA LYS A 216 14.99 -4.75 -49.21
C LYS A 216 16.42 -5.03 -48.81
N ASP A 217 16.91 -6.19 -49.21
CA ASP A 217 18.33 -6.51 -49.12
C ASP A 217 19.13 -5.54 -49.98
N ASP A 218 20.20 -4.99 -49.42
CA ASP A 218 21.43 -4.70 -50.16
C ASP A 218 22.60 -4.78 -49.18
N LYS A 219 23.61 -5.60 -49.52
CA LYS A 219 24.88 -5.72 -48.78
C LYS A 219 25.89 -4.75 -49.37
N LYS A 220 26.88 -4.36 -48.54
CA LYS A 220 28.07 -3.53 -48.84
C LYS A 220 27.81 -2.01 -48.75
N ASP A 221 28.67 -1.17 -48.18
CA ASP A 221 30.02 -1.36 -47.61
C ASP A 221 30.16 -0.66 -46.24
N VAL A 222 31.10 -1.11 -45.41
CA VAL A 222 31.43 -0.52 -44.09
C VAL A 222 32.50 0.55 -44.26
N GLU A 223 32.17 1.82 -43.97
CA GLU A 223 33.05 2.91 -43.48
C GLU A 223 32.35 4.28 -43.63
N LYS A 224 31.52 4.71 -42.65
CA LYS A 224 31.13 6.15 -42.44
C LYS A 224 30.25 6.46 -41.19
N ASP A 225 30.38 5.71 -40.09
CA ASP A 225 29.31 5.70 -39.07
C ASP A 225 29.28 6.87 -38.05
N GLU A 226 30.30 7.72 -37.92
CA GLU A 226 30.26 8.81 -36.92
C GLU A 226 29.43 10.04 -37.35
N LYS A 227 29.34 10.35 -38.65
CA LYS A 227 28.61 11.57 -39.13
C LYS A 227 27.11 11.35 -39.38
N ASN A 228 26.70 10.12 -39.63
CA ASN A 228 25.28 9.80 -39.84
C ASN A 228 24.53 9.69 -38.50
N GLN A 229 25.22 9.31 -37.42
CA GLN A 229 24.59 9.22 -36.10
C GLN A 229 24.37 10.62 -35.49
N GLU A 230 25.37 11.52 -35.53
CA GLU A 230 25.20 12.91 -35.10
C GLU A 230 24.05 13.65 -35.83
N THR A 231 23.80 13.33 -37.10
CA THR A 231 22.74 13.98 -37.89
C THR A 231 21.35 13.40 -37.60
N SER A 232 21.26 12.12 -37.24
CA SER A 232 20.03 11.52 -36.68
C SER A 232 19.69 12.14 -35.32
N ASP A 233 20.65 12.14 -34.39
CA ASP A 233 20.44 12.59 -33.00
C ASP A 233 20.06 14.09 -32.92
N ARG A 234 20.64 14.91 -33.81
CA ARG A 234 20.28 16.34 -33.92
C ARG A 234 18.85 16.54 -34.42
N ASN A 235 18.39 15.75 -35.40
CA ASN A 235 17.01 15.83 -35.91
C ASN A 235 15.99 15.43 -34.84
N ASP A 236 16.23 14.33 -34.12
CA ASP A 236 15.36 13.88 -33.03
C ASP A 236 15.33 14.88 -31.87
N SER A 237 16.47 15.49 -31.53
CA SER A 237 16.52 16.56 -30.53
C SER A 237 15.76 17.82 -30.96
N GLU A 238 15.84 18.23 -32.22
CA GLU A 238 15.02 19.34 -32.73
C GLU A 238 13.52 19.01 -32.72
N GLN A 239 13.14 17.79 -33.11
CA GLN A 239 11.75 17.37 -33.15
C GLN A 239 11.14 17.31 -31.74
N ARG A 240 11.90 16.82 -30.75
CA ARG A 240 11.52 16.89 -29.32
C ARG A 240 11.34 18.33 -28.85
N LYS A 241 12.28 19.23 -29.16
CA LYS A 241 12.20 20.67 -28.82
C LYS A 241 10.98 21.35 -29.45
N LYS A 242 10.67 21.05 -30.72
CA LYS A 242 9.44 21.52 -31.41
C LYS A 242 8.17 20.99 -30.75
N LYS A 243 8.13 19.69 -30.40
CA LYS A 243 7.01 19.05 -29.68
C LYS A 243 6.77 19.67 -28.29
N ARG A 244 7.84 19.90 -27.52
CA ARG A 244 7.80 20.59 -26.21
C ARG A 244 7.16 21.97 -26.34
N LYS A 245 7.63 22.79 -27.28
CA LYS A 245 7.10 24.15 -27.51
C LYS A 245 5.62 24.14 -27.91
N ALA A 246 5.24 23.27 -28.84
CA ALA A 246 3.84 23.10 -29.23
C ALA A 246 2.94 22.74 -28.03
N HIS A 247 3.39 21.82 -27.15
CA HIS A 247 2.63 21.45 -25.94
C HIS A 247 2.56 22.60 -24.93
N MET A 248 3.65 23.34 -24.72
CA MET A 248 3.68 24.53 -23.86
C MET A 248 2.69 25.61 -24.32
N ASP A 249 2.59 25.83 -25.63
CA ASP A 249 1.77 26.90 -26.22
C ASP A 249 0.27 26.61 -26.22
N THR A 250 -0.13 25.34 -26.16
CA THR A 250 -1.52 24.90 -26.42
C THR A 250 -2.13 24.04 -25.33
N ASN A 251 -1.35 23.13 -24.73
CA ASN A 251 -1.87 22.03 -23.93
C ASN A 251 -1.47 22.09 -22.45
N ALA A 252 -0.34 22.71 -22.11
CA ALA A 252 0.20 22.67 -20.74
C ALA A 252 -0.75 23.30 -19.69
N THR A 253 -1.60 24.24 -20.09
CA THR A 253 -2.65 24.84 -19.23
C THR A 253 -4.08 24.46 -19.68
N ALA A 254 -4.20 23.46 -20.56
CA ALA A 254 -5.49 22.92 -20.99
C ALA A 254 -5.85 21.67 -20.19
N LYS A 255 -7.14 21.38 -20.07
CA LYS A 255 -7.64 20.19 -19.36
C LYS A 255 -7.39 18.92 -20.21
N PRO A 256 -6.65 17.91 -19.72
CA PRO A 256 -6.43 16.66 -20.43
C PRO A 256 -7.71 15.85 -20.58
N ARG A 257 -7.75 14.93 -21.56
CA ARG A 257 -8.90 14.05 -21.82
C ARG A 257 -8.82 12.74 -21.02
N ASN A 258 -7.65 12.12 -21.01
CA ASN A 258 -7.39 10.87 -20.29
C ASN A 258 -5.97 10.89 -19.73
N LEU A 259 -5.82 10.76 -18.40
CA LEU A 259 -4.52 10.73 -17.74
C LEU A 259 -4.52 9.60 -16.68
N PRO A 260 -3.72 8.54 -16.87
CA PRO A 260 -3.67 7.43 -15.93
C PRO A 260 -2.59 7.64 -14.84
N TRP A 261 -2.87 7.23 -13.61
CA TRP A 261 -1.95 7.34 -12.46
C TRP A 261 -0.57 6.71 -12.67
N LYS A 262 -0.46 5.70 -13.55
CA LYS A 262 0.81 5.04 -13.88
C LYS A 262 1.82 5.97 -14.59
N ASP A 263 1.34 7.02 -15.25
CA ASP A 263 2.18 7.94 -16.04
C ASP A 263 2.63 9.18 -15.24
N VAL A 264 2.11 9.39 -14.03
CA VAL A 264 2.46 10.53 -13.17
C VAL A 264 3.82 10.31 -12.50
N LEU A 265 4.65 11.36 -12.54
CA LEU A 265 5.95 11.42 -11.84
C LEU A 265 5.81 12.08 -10.46
N ALA A 266 5.05 13.18 -10.40
CA ALA A 266 4.69 13.88 -9.18
C ALA A 266 3.35 14.61 -9.35
N CYS A 267 2.58 14.76 -8.27
CA CYS A 267 1.49 15.73 -8.17
C CYS A 267 2.00 17.05 -7.59
N ILE A 268 1.38 18.16 -8.01
CA ILE A 268 1.52 19.46 -7.36
C ILE A 268 0.13 19.95 -6.96
N GLU A 269 -0.09 20.14 -5.67
CA GLU A 269 -1.35 20.62 -5.10
C GLU A 269 -1.15 22.04 -4.55
N PHE A 270 -2.08 22.95 -4.88
CA PHE A 270 -1.99 24.37 -4.54
C PHE A 270 -2.94 24.73 -3.41
N LYS A 271 -2.56 25.67 -2.55
CA LYS A 271 -3.49 26.43 -1.71
C LYS A 271 -3.09 27.90 -1.66
N ARG A 272 -4.02 28.83 -1.87
CA ARG A 272 -3.81 30.27 -1.68
C ARG A 272 -4.43 30.73 -0.37
N LYS A 273 -3.62 31.26 0.55
CA LYS A 273 -4.06 31.74 1.88
C LYS A 273 -3.82 33.25 2.06
N THR A 274 -2.75 33.82 1.51
CA THR A 274 -2.49 35.27 1.60
C THR A 274 -3.06 36.08 0.44
N LYS A 275 -3.52 37.30 0.77
CA LYS A 275 -4.09 38.27 -0.19
C LYS A 275 -3.04 39.01 -1.03
N GLY A 276 -1.75 38.89 -0.69
CA GLY A 276 -0.67 39.57 -1.39
C GLY A 276 0.65 38.84 -1.18
N ILE A 277 1.32 38.51 -2.27
CA ILE A 277 2.66 37.92 -2.30
C ILE A 277 3.65 39.01 -2.70
N LYS A 278 4.88 38.96 -2.18
CA LYS A 278 5.95 39.89 -2.58
C LYS A 278 6.34 39.67 -4.04
N ALA A 279 6.47 40.75 -4.80
CA ALA A 279 6.94 40.68 -6.18
C ALA A 279 8.35 40.05 -6.29
N PRO A 280 8.69 39.43 -7.44
CA PRO A 280 10.05 38.96 -7.71
C PRO A 280 11.12 40.06 -7.44
N PRO A 281 12.27 39.72 -6.84
CA PRO A 281 13.42 40.62 -6.77
C PRO A 281 13.92 41.03 -8.15
N SER A 282 14.41 42.27 -8.30
CA SER A 282 15.01 42.78 -9.54
C SER A 282 16.34 42.10 -9.93
N SER A 283 16.95 41.36 -9.00
CA SER A 283 18.04 40.43 -9.26
C SER A 283 18.14 39.40 -8.13
N TYR A 284 18.53 38.18 -8.48
CA TYR A 284 18.76 37.09 -7.54
C TYR A 284 20.25 36.96 -7.22
N THR A 285 20.54 36.85 -5.93
CA THR A 285 21.86 36.47 -5.39
C THR A 285 21.67 35.25 -4.50
N LEU A 286 22.72 34.44 -4.34
CA LEU A 286 22.64 33.31 -3.40
C LEU A 286 22.78 33.82 -1.96
N THR A 287 21.82 33.48 -1.12
CA THR A 287 21.80 33.79 0.31
C THR A 287 21.74 32.50 1.14
N ASP A 288 22.16 32.61 2.40
CA ASP A 288 22.01 31.53 3.38
C ASP A 288 20.54 31.10 3.48
N TYR A 289 20.30 29.79 3.58
CA TYR A 289 18.94 29.28 3.61
C TYR A 289 18.19 29.70 4.88
N ALA A 290 17.13 30.47 4.69
CA ALA A 290 16.15 30.79 5.73
C ALA A 290 14.96 29.81 5.64
N PRO A 291 14.71 28.95 6.65
CA PRO A 291 13.56 28.06 6.66
C PRO A 291 12.23 28.83 6.67
N THR A 292 11.38 28.59 5.68
CA THR A 292 10.06 29.24 5.62
C THR A 292 9.04 28.43 6.40
N LYS A 293 8.66 28.94 7.58
CA LYS A 293 7.56 28.41 8.40
C LYS A 293 6.30 29.26 8.18
N PRO A 294 5.40 28.92 7.25
CA PRO A 294 4.10 29.56 7.18
C PRO A 294 3.31 29.18 8.42
N GLU A 295 2.51 30.10 8.94
CA GLU A 295 1.58 29.88 10.05
C GLU A 295 0.57 28.74 9.77
N TYR A 296 0.42 28.36 8.49
CA TYR A 296 -0.64 27.51 7.97
C TYR A 296 -0.18 26.21 7.31
N LEU A 297 1.05 25.72 7.62
CA LEU A 297 1.44 24.37 7.20
C LEU A 297 0.65 23.35 8.05
N PRO A 298 -0.23 22.52 7.45
CA PRO A 298 -1.25 21.86 8.27
C PRO A 298 -0.74 20.77 9.21
N VAL A 299 0.46 20.25 8.98
CA VAL A 299 1.11 19.29 9.88
C VAL A 299 1.14 19.83 11.31
N ASP A 300 1.41 21.13 11.48
CA ASP A 300 1.44 21.75 12.80
C ASP A 300 0.02 21.88 13.40
N HIS A 301 -1.00 22.17 12.59
CA HIS A 301 -2.39 22.18 13.05
C HIS A 301 -2.89 20.78 13.44
N LEU A 302 -2.60 19.74 12.65
CA LEU A 302 -2.93 18.35 12.97
C LEU A 302 -2.28 17.90 14.29
N ARG A 303 -1.01 18.23 14.51
CA ARG A 303 -0.30 17.98 15.78
C ARG A 303 -0.93 18.70 16.98
N THR A 304 -1.63 19.82 16.78
CA THR A 304 -2.31 20.57 17.86
C THR A 304 -3.75 20.15 18.13
N ALA A 305 -4.44 19.51 17.18
CA ALA A 305 -5.89 19.33 17.22
C ALA A 305 -6.40 18.23 18.16
N ASP A 306 -5.59 17.20 18.44
CA ASP A 306 -5.96 16.09 19.34
C ASP A 306 -4.78 15.66 20.24
N SER A 307 -4.30 16.58 21.08
CA SER A 307 -3.29 16.27 22.11
C SER A 307 -3.88 15.55 23.33
N ALA A 308 -4.48 14.37 23.10
CA ALA A 308 -4.53 13.35 24.13
C ALA A 308 -3.07 13.03 24.51
N PRO A 309 -2.66 13.14 25.80
CA PRO A 309 -1.26 13.07 26.15
C PRO A 309 -0.69 11.69 25.82
N ALA A 310 0.42 11.68 25.07
CA ALA A 310 1.23 10.48 24.92
C ALA A 310 1.58 9.95 26.32
N PRO A 311 1.52 8.63 26.57
CA PRO A 311 1.89 8.08 27.86
C PRO A 311 3.35 8.48 28.16
N PRO A 312 3.65 9.05 29.34
CA PRO A 312 4.95 9.65 29.59
C PRO A 312 6.03 8.59 29.54
N GLN A 313 6.99 8.75 28.62
CA GLN A 313 8.25 8.04 28.66
C GLN A 313 8.96 8.43 29.95
N THR A 314 8.86 7.59 30.99
CA THR A 314 9.38 7.91 32.32
C THR A 314 10.82 7.38 32.44
N PRO A 315 11.79 8.22 32.82
CA PRO A 315 13.13 7.76 33.16
C PRO A 315 13.13 6.91 34.44
N ALA A 316 14.24 6.22 34.69
CA ALA A 316 14.37 5.29 35.81
C ALA A 316 14.30 5.97 37.21
N THR A 317 13.51 5.35 38.11
CA THR A 317 13.63 5.33 39.59
C THR A 317 13.96 6.61 40.38
N GLN A 318 13.03 7.02 41.26
CA GLN A 318 13.26 7.12 42.72
C GLN A 318 11.93 7.24 43.53
N THR A 319 11.99 7.30 44.85
CA THR A 319 11.00 6.78 45.83
C THR A 319 10.12 7.79 46.59
N ALA A 320 8.99 7.28 47.15
CA ALA A 320 8.15 7.85 48.25
C ALA A 320 7.21 9.03 47.88
N SER A 321 6.05 9.30 48.53
CA SER A 321 5.34 8.73 49.71
C SER A 321 3.81 9.03 49.67
N ASP A 322 3.05 8.54 50.66
CA ASP A 322 1.56 8.48 50.75
C ASP A 322 0.74 9.79 50.83
N SER A 323 -0.52 9.72 50.34
CA SER A 323 -1.81 10.11 50.99
C SER A 323 -2.90 10.29 49.90
N ALA A 324 -4.03 9.59 49.81
CA ALA A 324 -5.13 9.27 50.75
C ALA A 324 -6.14 10.42 51.01
N PHE A 325 -7.33 10.41 50.34
CA PHE A 325 -8.67 10.41 50.99
C PHE A 325 -9.92 10.50 50.05
N ARG A 326 -10.91 9.64 50.37
CA ARG A 326 -12.39 9.82 50.42
C ARG A 326 -13.27 10.31 49.24
N SER A 327 -13.94 9.34 48.63
CA SER A 327 -15.41 9.07 48.67
C SER A 327 -16.45 10.18 49.01
N SER A 328 -17.40 10.40 48.07
CA SER A 328 -18.88 10.55 48.23
C SER A 328 -19.48 11.15 46.93
N GLY A 329 -20.67 10.86 46.40
CA GLY A 329 -21.80 10.00 46.81
C GLY A 329 -23.14 10.63 46.30
N LEU A 330 -24.18 9.82 46.05
CA LEU A 330 -25.57 10.24 45.68
C LEU A 330 -25.76 10.83 44.26
N THR A 331 -26.90 10.73 43.55
CA THR A 331 -28.12 9.88 43.60
C THR A 331 -28.79 9.90 42.21
N ALA A 332 -29.67 8.94 41.91
CA ALA A 332 -30.48 8.92 40.69
C ALA A 332 -31.81 9.68 40.85
N ASP A 333 -32.40 10.17 39.75
CA ASP A 333 -33.85 10.04 39.49
C ASP A 333 -34.21 10.25 38.00
N GLN A 334 -35.34 9.70 37.56
CA GLN A 334 -35.90 9.86 36.20
C GLN A 334 -37.19 10.75 36.19
N PRO A 335 -38.21 10.57 35.31
CA PRO A 335 -38.41 11.52 34.21
C PRO A 335 -39.84 12.12 34.17
N SER A 336 -40.08 13.09 33.28
CA SER A 336 -41.46 13.49 32.93
C SER A 336 -41.61 13.95 31.48
N GLN A 337 -42.62 13.42 30.80
CA GLN A 337 -43.04 13.83 29.46
C GLN A 337 -43.86 15.13 29.46
N GLY A 338 -43.93 15.79 28.30
CA GLY A 338 -44.91 16.84 28.02
C GLY A 338 -44.75 17.39 26.60
N GLY A 339 -45.58 16.95 25.67
CA GLY A 339 -45.54 17.43 24.27
C GLY A 339 -46.75 18.30 23.92
N SER A 340 -46.65 19.09 22.85
CA SER A 340 -47.80 19.41 21.99
C SER A 340 -47.36 19.99 20.64
N SER A 341 -48.20 19.78 19.63
CA SER A 341 -48.02 20.15 18.22
C SER A 341 -48.55 21.55 17.89
N SER A 342 -48.07 22.14 16.78
CA SER A 342 -48.91 22.98 15.89
C SER A 342 -48.37 23.05 14.46
N LYS A 343 -49.29 23.22 13.50
CA LYS A 343 -49.06 23.25 12.02
C LYS A 343 -49.56 24.59 11.44
N ARG A 344 -49.15 24.86 10.18
CA ARG A 344 -49.65 25.89 9.21
C ARG A 344 -48.93 27.24 9.31
N LYS A 345 -48.69 28.00 8.21
CA LYS A 345 -48.86 27.76 6.75
C LYS A 345 -47.94 28.71 5.94
N ALA A 346 -47.83 28.49 4.63
CA ALA A 346 -47.17 29.34 3.63
C ALA A 346 -47.84 30.74 3.47
N ALA A 347 -47.31 31.72 2.70
CA ALA A 347 -46.30 31.69 1.63
C ALA A 347 -45.61 33.06 1.45
N ASP A 348 -44.51 33.16 0.70
CA ASP A 348 -44.57 33.71 -0.66
C ASP A 348 -43.28 33.50 -1.49
N THR A 349 -43.43 33.63 -2.81
CA THR A 349 -42.48 33.11 -3.82
C THR A 349 -41.74 34.23 -4.55
N LEU A 350 -40.43 34.09 -4.71
CA LEU A 350 -39.68 34.74 -5.80
C LEU A 350 -38.73 33.71 -6.44
N GLU A 351 -39.08 33.29 -7.66
CA GLU A 351 -38.27 32.36 -8.45
C GLU A 351 -37.06 33.10 -9.07
N SER A 352 -35.85 32.59 -8.87
CA SER A 352 -34.71 32.86 -9.75
C SER A 352 -34.34 31.58 -10.50
N THR A 353 -34.72 31.49 -11.77
CA THR A 353 -34.56 30.31 -12.62
C THR A 353 -33.13 30.14 -13.14
N ALA A 354 -32.25 29.58 -12.31
CA ALA A 354 -30.95 29.06 -12.75
C ALA A 354 -30.98 27.53 -12.81
N LYS A 355 -31.13 26.95 -14.00
CA LYS A 355 -31.02 25.49 -14.20
C LYS A 355 -29.58 25.05 -13.93
N LYS A 356 -29.30 24.50 -12.75
CA LYS A 356 -28.08 23.68 -12.54
C LYS A 356 -28.08 22.53 -13.56
N PRO A 357 -26.95 22.22 -14.23
CA PRO A 357 -26.84 21.01 -15.03
C PRO A 357 -27.12 19.77 -14.18
N LYS A 358 -27.71 18.72 -14.78
CA LYS A 358 -27.76 17.40 -14.15
C LYS A 358 -26.34 16.83 -14.13
N MET A 359 -25.66 16.99 -13.01
CA MET A 359 -24.35 16.42 -12.72
C MET A 359 -24.50 14.91 -12.41
N ASP A 360 -23.55 14.09 -12.87
CA ASP A 360 -23.54 12.65 -12.62
C ASP A 360 -23.41 12.39 -11.10
N PRO A 361 -24.21 11.49 -10.51
CA PRO A 361 -24.04 11.09 -9.11
C PRO A 361 -22.62 10.66 -8.73
N ASN A 362 -21.82 10.15 -9.67
CA ASN A 362 -20.46 9.66 -9.45
C ASN A 362 -19.37 10.74 -9.37
N ASP A 363 -19.65 12.00 -9.67
CA ASP A 363 -18.63 13.07 -9.58
C ASP A 363 -18.59 13.76 -8.19
N ARG A 364 -19.50 13.38 -7.27
CA ARG A 364 -19.59 13.98 -5.93
C ARG A 364 -18.38 13.67 -5.03
N ASP A 365 -17.77 12.50 -5.22
CA ASP A 365 -16.66 12.05 -4.36
C ASP A 365 -15.37 12.86 -4.58
N ALA A 366 -15.20 13.45 -5.77
CA ALA A 366 -14.04 14.30 -6.09
C ALA A 366 -14.15 15.69 -5.43
N ASP A 367 -15.33 16.30 -5.42
CA ASP A 367 -15.57 17.55 -4.70
C ASP A 367 -15.54 17.33 -3.17
N ALA A 368 -15.89 16.14 -2.69
CA ALA A 368 -15.82 15.78 -1.26
C ALA A 368 -14.39 15.56 -0.73
N ASP A 369 -13.36 15.56 -1.59
CA ASP A 369 -11.95 15.63 -1.20
C ASP A 369 -11.45 17.09 -1.07
N ALA A 370 -12.17 18.09 -1.59
CA ALA A 370 -11.73 19.50 -1.59
C ALA A 370 -11.82 20.19 -0.22
N ASP A 371 -12.66 19.67 0.69
CA ASP A 371 -12.74 20.08 2.10
C ASP A 371 -11.69 19.40 2.99
N LEU A 372 -10.85 18.51 2.44
CA LEU A 372 -9.79 17.84 3.20
C LEU A 372 -8.60 18.76 3.42
N ASP A 373 -7.80 18.40 4.43
CA ASP A 373 -6.49 19.00 4.55
C ASP A 373 -5.58 18.67 3.35
N VAL A 374 -4.85 19.67 2.86
CA VAL A 374 -3.98 19.56 1.68
C VAL A 374 -2.90 18.48 1.82
N THR A 375 -2.41 18.21 3.04
CA THR A 375 -1.45 17.12 3.27
C THR A 375 -2.11 15.75 3.13
N VAL A 376 -3.34 15.59 3.65
CA VAL A 376 -4.15 14.36 3.53
C VAL A 376 -4.54 14.11 2.07
N GLN A 377 -4.97 15.16 1.36
CA GLN A 377 -5.26 15.13 -0.07
C GLN A 377 -4.04 14.69 -0.90
N THR A 378 -2.86 15.26 -0.63
CA THR A 378 -1.60 14.88 -1.30
C THR A 378 -1.14 13.47 -0.94
N GLY A 379 -1.38 13.03 0.30
CA GLY A 379 -1.17 11.64 0.74
C GLY A 379 -2.09 10.63 0.04
N LEU A 380 -3.34 11.00 -0.24
CA LEU A 380 -4.24 10.18 -1.05
C LEU A 380 -3.72 10.03 -2.48
N TYR A 381 -3.17 11.09 -3.09
CA TYR A 381 -2.54 11.00 -4.43
C TYR A 381 -1.33 10.06 -4.43
N ALA A 382 -0.46 10.16 -3.42
CA ALA A 382 0.67 9.25 -3.28
C ALA A 382 0.20 7.78 -3.11
N ALA A 383 -0.92 7.53 -2.43
CA ALA A 383 -1.52 6.18 -2.35
C ALA A 383 -2.03 5.67 -3.72
N GLU A 384 -2.64 6.53 -4.56
CA GLU A 384 -3.01 6.15 -5.95
C GLU A 384 -1.77 5.84 -6.80
N MET A 385 -0.75 6.70 -6.75
CA MET A 385 0.51 6.53 -7.49
C MET A 385 1.25 5.24 -7.09
N PHE A 386 1.22 4.91 -5.80
CA PHE A 386 1.76 3.65 -5.25
C PHE A 386 0.97 2.41 -5.73
N ALA A 387 -0.36 2.51 -5.85
CA ALA A 387 -1.19 1.39 -6.31
C ALA A 387 -1.15 1.19 -7.83
N ALA A 388 -0.96 2.28 -8.60
CA ALA A 388 -0.93 2.24 -10.05
C ALA A 388 0.29 1.52 -10.64
N ASN A 389 1.37 1.36 -9.86
CA ASN A 389 2.68 0.92 -10.33
C ASN A 389 3.26 -0.20 -9.44
N LEU A 390 3.97 -1.16 -10.04
CA LEU A 390 4.54 -2.28 -9.27
C LEU A 390 5.84 -1.86 -8.56
N ALA A 391 5.97 -2.25 -7.28
CA ALA A 391 7.17 -2.14 -6.46
C ALA A 391 7.88 -0.76 -6.46
N VAL A 392 7.11 0.34 -6.48
CA VAL A 392 7.66 1.70 -6.42
C VAL A 392 8.39 1.94 -5.08
N ASN A 393 9.68 2.29 -5.17
CA ASN A 393 10.57 2.47 -4.03
C ASN A 393 10.20 3.70 -3.19
N TYR A 394 9.89 4.82 -3.87
CA TYR A 394 9.46 6.08 -3.26
C TYR A 394 8.72 6.94 -4.28
N LEU A 395 8.08 8.01 -3.80
CA LEU A 395 7.41 9.03 -4.58
C LEU A 395 7.82 10.43 -4.11
N LEU A 396 7.71 11.40 -5.01
CA LEU A 396 7.85 12.83 -4.72
C LEU A 396 6.54 13.52 -5.10
N ASN A 397 5.94 14.27 -4.18
CA ASN A 397 4.91 15.27 -4.50
C ASN A 397 5.35 16.65 -4.01
N ILE A 398 4.74 17.70 -4.55
CA ILE A 398 5.00 19.07 -4.14
C ILE A 398 3.69 19.68 -3.62
N ILE A 399 3.73 20.29 -2.43
CA ILE A 399 2.64 21.14 -1.95
C ILE A 399 3.07 22.59 -2.14
N VAL A 400 2.23 23.41 -2.75
CA VAL A 400 2.47 24.85 -2.91
C VAL A 400 1.46 25.62 -2.07
N ILE A 401 1.96 26.42 -1.12
CA ILE A 401 1.14 27.38 -0.36
C ILE A 401 1.72 28.77 -0.60
N ASP A 402 0.91 29.64 -1.18
CA ASP A 402 1.30 30.99 -1.62
C ASP A 402 2.60 30.99 -2.46
N ASP A 403 3.72 31.53 -1.98
CA ASP A 403 5.00 31.63 -2.70
C ASP A 403 6.02 30.54 -2.35
N VAL A 404 5.60 29.49 -1.65
CA VAL A 404 6.50 28.46 -1.12
C VAL A 404 6.09 27.06 -1.55
N ALA A 405 7.07 26.26 -1.96
CA ALA A 405 6.93 24.88 -2.38
C ALA A 405 7.60 23.92 -1.37
N TRP A 406 6.85 22.94 -0.86
CA TRP A 406 7.35 21.85 -0.01
C TRP A 406 7.52 20.58 -0.81
N ILE A 407 8.69 19.97 -0.73
CA ILE A 407 8.97 18.65 -1.29
C ILE A 407 8.55 17.61 -0.25
N TRP A 408 7.65 16.71 -0.63
CA TRP A 408 7.18 15.59 0.17
C TRP A 408 7.70 14.28 -0.43
N TYR A 409 8.58 13.62 0.31
CA TYR A 409 9.14 12.31 -0.03
C TYR A 409 8.34 11.22 0.69
N TYR A 410 7.76 10.29 -0.05
CA TYR A 410 6.99 9.17 0.49
C TYR A 410 7.72 7.86 0.18
N ASP A 411 7.99 7.04 1.19
CA ASP A 411 8.39 5.65 1.00
C ASP A 411 7.64 4.72 1.97
N ARG A 412 8.01 3.45 1.96
CA ARG A 412 7.33 2.41 2.76
C ARG A 412 7.70 2.44 4.25
N GLN A 413 8.70 3.19 4.67
CA GLN A 413 9.02 3.46 6.08
C GLN A 413 8.31 4.71 6.61
N GLY A 414 7.86 5.61 5.74
CA GLY A 414 7.09 6.80 6.12
C GLY A 414 7.38 8.01 5.23
N ILE A 415 7.09 9.19 5.77
CA ILE A 415 7.07 10.44 5.01
C ILE A 415 8.15 11.40 5.53
N ILE A 416 8.82 12.09 4.62
CA ILE A 416 9.78 13.16 4.93
C ILE A 416 9.37 14.43 4.17
N GLN A 417 9.15 15.54 4.87
CA GLN A 417 8.98 16.86 4.28
C GLN A 417 10.26 17.69 4.40
N CYS A 418 10.56 18.50 3.38
CA CYS A 418 11.58 19.54 3.52
C CYS A 418 11.02 20.80 4.20
N SER A 419 11.87 21.73 4.62
CA SER A 419 11.47 22.99 5.28
C SER A 419 10.94 24.10 4.33
N GLY A 420 10.60 23.76 3.09
CA GLY A 420 10.01 24.67 2.10
C GLY A 420 11.03 25.53 1.32
N ILE A 421 10.72 25.82 0.05
CA ILE A 421 11.52 26.66 -0.86
C ILE A 421 10.63 27.80 -1.37
N ASN A 422 11.02 29.06 -1.16
CA ASN A 422 10.26 30.19 -1.70
C ASN A 422 10.62 30.40 -3.19
N PHE A 423 9.72 30.07 -4.10
CA PHE A 423 10.01 30.09 -5.55
C PHE A 423 9.88 31.49 -6.18
N ILE A 424 9.54 32.53 -5.40
CA ILE A 424 9.50 33.93 -5.85
C ILE A 424 10.69 34.72 -5.32
N GLN A 425 11.02 34.59 -4.04
CA GLN A 425 12.11 35.33 -3.37
C GLN A 425 13.45 34.56 -3.40
N ASP A 426 13.41 33.23 -3.50
CA ASP A 426 14.58 32.33 -3.55
C ASP A 426 14.47 31.38 -4.75
N LEU A 427 14.26 31.99 -5.93
CA LEU A 427 14.21 31.30 -7.22
C LEU A 427 15.42 30.37 -7.47
N PRO A 428 16.68 30.67 -7.07
CA PRO A 428 17.80 29.76 -7.25
C PRO A 428 17.59 28.37 -6.65
N ARG A 429 17.02 28.25 -5.45
CA ARG A 429 16.71 26.93 -4.84
C ARG A 429 15.63 26.17 -5.61
N PHE A 430 14.62 26.87 -6.12
CA PHE A 430 13.60 26.25 -6.97
C PHE A 430 14.16 25.81 -8.34
N MET A 431 15.07 26.60 -8.93
CA MET A 431 15.78 26.21 -10.16
C MET A 431 16.66 24.98 -9.95
N VAL A 432 17.36 24.85 -8.81
CA VAL A 432 18.14 23.65 -8.50
C VAL A 432 17.25 22.42 -8.34
N LEU A 433 16.06 22.56 -7.73
CA LEU A 433 15.07 21.48 -7.68
C LEU A 433 14.68 21.01 -9.08
N LEU A 434 14.25 21.93 -9.95
CA LEU A 434 13.87 21.61 -11.34
C LEU A 434 15.05 21.01 -12.13
N TYR A 435 16.27 21.51 -11.91
CA TYR A 435 17.49 21.02 -12.54
C TYR A 435 17.79 19.56 -12.19
N ALA A 436 17.65 19.19 -10.90
CA ALA A 436 17.82 17.82 -10.43
C ALA A 436 16.74 16.89 -11.02
N LEU A 437 15.47 17.27 -10.89
CA LEU A 437 14.33 16.46 -11.35
C LEU A 437 14.30 16.24 -12.87
N GLN A 438 14.82 17.19 -13.67
CA GLN A 438 14.98 17.04 -15.12
C GLN A 438 16.01 15.97 -15.53
N ARG A 439 16.94 15.63 -14.63
CA ARG A 439 18.05 14.67 -14.86
C ARG A 439 17.78 13.29 -14.28
N PHE A 440 16.59 13.09 -13.72
CA PHE A 440 16.11 11.81 -13.24
C PHE A 440 15.68 10.92 -14.40
N GLU A 441 16.19 9.70 -14.43
CA GLU A 441 15.56 8.59 -15.15
C GLU A 441 14.32 8.11 -14.37
N LEU A 442 13.52 7.23 -14.96
CA LEU A 442 12.34 6.67 -14.27
C LEU A 442 12.68 5.99 -12.94
N HIS A 443 13.89 5.43 -12.80
CA HIS A 443 14.32 4.80 -11.55
C HIS A 443 14.66 5.81 -10.44
N ASP A 444 15.09 7.02 -10.80
CA ASP A 444 15.26 8.16 -9.89
C ASP A 444 13.91 8.81 -9.50
N TRP A 445 12.86 8.56 -10.28
CA TRP A 445 11.46 8.76 -9.88
C TRP A 445 10.89 7.57 -9.07
N GLY A 446 11.76 6.72 -8.54
CA GLY A 446 11.39 5.62 -7.64
C GLY A 446 10.86 4.36 -8.33
N ARG A 447 10.80 4.30 -9.67
CA ARG A 447 10.42 3.06 -10.38
C ARG A 447 11.51 2.00 -10.20
N ASN A 448 11.11 0.73 -10.06
CA ASN A 448 12.08 -0.35 -9.90
C ASN A 448 12.68 -0.71 -11.28
N LYS A 449 13.98 -0.44 -11.47
CA LYS A 449 14.70 -0.67 -12.74
C LYS A 449 14.79 -2.14 -13.15
N ASP A 450 14.67 -3.06 -12.19
CA ASP A 450 14.79 -4.50 -12.41
C ASP A 450 13.43 -5.13 -12.82
N LEU A 451 12.33 -4.38 -12.73
CA LEU A 451 10.98 -4.79 -13.13
C LEU A 451 10.56 -4.09 -14.43
N LEU A 452 10.98 -4.65 -15.56
CA LEU A 452 10.74 -4.07 -16.89
C LEU A 452 9.29 -4.31 -17.34
N GLN A 453 8.54 -3.24 -17.58
CA GLN A 453 7.17 -3.33 -18.08
C GLN A 453 7.14 -3.86 -19.53
N VAL A 454 6.37 -4.91 -19.78
CA VAL A 454 6.23 -5.55 -21.10
C VAL A 454 4.77 -5.85 -21.42
N GLU A 455 4.43 -5.99 -22.70
CA GLU A 455 3.10 -6.38 -23.16
C GLU A 455 3.16 -7.78 -23.78
N VAL A 456 2.35 -8.71 -23.25
CA VAL A 456 2.29 -10.12 -23.69
C VAL A 456 0.81 -10.46 -23.92
N GLU A 457 0.45 -10.87 -25.13
CA GLU A 457 -0.95 -11.19 -25.50
C GLU A 457 -1.96 -10.05 -25.19
N GLU A 458 -1.60 -8.80 -25.51
CA GLU A 458 -2.37 -7.58 -25.19
C GLU A 458 -2.60 -7.36 -23.67
N LYS A 459 -1.85 -8.05 -22.80
CA LYS A 459 -1.88 -7.92 -21.33
C LYS A 459 -0.58 -7.31 -20.79
N LEU A 460 -0.72 -6.54 -19.72
CA LEU A 460 0.40 -5.86 -19.07
C LEU A 460 1.10 -6.80 -18.10
N CYS A 461 2.36 -7.09 -18.38
CA CYS A 461 3.24 -7.91 -17.54
C CYS A 461 4.48 -7.10 -17.12
N HIS A 462 5.22 -7.61 -16.14
CA HIS A 462 6.56 -7.12 -15.81
C HIS A 462 7.55 -8.28 -15.89
N GLU A 463 8.61 -8.11 -16.66
CA GLU A 463 9.74 -9.03 -16.72
C GLU A 463 10.77 -8.66 -15.64
N PHE A 464 11.28 -9.67 -14.95
CA PHE A 464 12.40 -9.56 -14.01
C PHE A 464 13.39 -10.68 -14.31
N LYS A 465 14.66 -10.32 -14.54
CA LYS A 465 15.74 -11.27 -14.83
C LYS A 465 16.94 -10.99 -13.95
N ILE A 466 17.43 -12.01 -13.26
CA ILE A 466 18.62 -11.89 -12.40
C ILE A 466 19.46 -13.17 -12.42
N LYS A 467 20.78 -13.01 -12.21
CA LYS A 467 21.69 -14.15 -12.02
C LYS A 467 21.65 -14.62 -10.57
N ASP A 468 21.13 -15.82 -10.36
CA ASP A 468 21.13 -16.58 -9.12
C ASP A 468 22.31 -17.55 -9.06
N GLN A 469 22.96 -17.65 -7.91
CA GLN A 469 24.18 -18.48 -7.72
C GLN A 469 23.94 -19.99 -7.91
N LYS A 470 22.70 -20.48 -7.73
CA LYS A 470 22.34 -21.90 -7.74
C LYS A 470 21.52 -22.28 -8.97
N LEU A 471 20.82 -21.33 -9.58
CA LEU A 471 19.93 -21.57 -10.73
C LEU A 471 20.46 -21.04 -12.07
N GLY A 472 21.47 -20.17 -12.06
CA GLY A 472 21.85 -19.41 -13.25
C GLY A 472 20.92 -18.22 -13.43
N GLU A 473 20.47 -17.93 -14.65
CA GLU A 473 19.47 -16.88 -14.85
C GLU A 473 18.09 -17.33 -14.36
N VAL A 474 17.46 -16.52 -13.52
CA VAL A 474 16.06 -16.68 -13.10
C VAL A 474 15.22 -15.65 -13.85
N ASP A 475 14.30 -16.14 -14.67
CA ASP A 475 13.38 -15.39 -15.51
C ASP A 475 11.98 -15.38 -14.87
N LEU A 476 11.50 -14.22 -14.43
CA LEU A 476 10.13 -14.08 -13.91
C LEU A 476 9.31 -13.18 -14.84
N LEU A 477 8.20 -13.70 -15.37
CA LEU A 477 7.17 -12.90 -16.02
C LEU A 477 5.96 -12.77 -15.08
N LEU A 478 5.79 -11.57 -14.54
CA LEU A 478 4.78 -11.19 -13.56
C LEU A 478 3.51 -10.70 -14.27
N HIS A 479 2.39 -11.40 -14.12
CA HIS A 479 1.15 -11.14 -14.88
C HIS A 479 0.32 -10.01 -14.23
N THR A 480 0.82 -8.77 -14.35
CA THR A 480 0.34 -7.60 -13.59
C THR A 480 -1.03 -7.02 -13.96
N SER A 481 -1.63 -7.42 -15.09
CA SER A 481 -3.04 -7.14 -15.41
C SER A 481 -3.95 -8.37 -15.27
N HIS A 482 -3.51 -9.43 -14.59
CA HIS A 482 -4.37 -10.57 -14.31
C HIS A 482 -5.40 -10.22 -13.23
N ASP A 483 -6.65 -10.68 -13.38
CA ASP A 483 -7.76 -10.43 -12.43
C ASP A 483 -7.45 -10.88 -10.98
N GLU A 484 -6.51 -11.83 -10.83
CA GLU A 484 -6.06 -12.35 -9.52
C GLU A 484 -4.93 -11.54 -8.88
N ARG A 485 -4.51 -10.42 -9.47
CA ARG A 485 -3.50 -9.54 -8.87
C ARG A 485 -4.02 -8.92 -7.57
N TRP A 486 -3.28 -9.10 -6.49
CA TRP A 486 -3.39 -8.30 -5.29
C TRP A 486 -2.45 -7.09 -5.32
N THR A 487 -3.01 -5.92 -5.01
CA THR A 487 -2.28 -4.65 -4.86
C THR A 487 -2.67 -4.02 -3.53
N HIS A 488 -1.69 -3.56 -2.76
CA HIS A 488 -1.94 -2.79 -1.54
C HIS A 488 -2.23 -1.31 -1.86
N TYR A 489 -3.23 -0.74 -1.18
CA TYR A 489 -3.53 0.69 -1.20
C TYR A 489 -3.23 1.31 0.17
N GLY A 490 -2.26 2.23 0.20
CA GLY A 490 -1.74 2.84 1.43
C GLY A 490 -0.36 3.46 1.22
N LEU A 491 0.10 4.27 2.19
CA LEU A 491 1.37 4.98 2.14
C LEU A 491 2.54 4.13 2.64
N GLN A 492 2.54 3.82 3.94
CA GLN A 492 3.64 3.11 4.61
C GLN A 492 3.29 1.67 5.00
N GLY A 493 4.30 0.88 5.37
CA GLY A 493 4.17 -0.52 5.75
C GLY A 493 4.69 -1.49 4.66
N ARG A 494 4.31 -2.77 4.75
CA ARG A 494 4.84 -3.82 3.86
C ARG A 494 4.36 -3.71 2.40
N ALA A 495 3.24 -3.04 2.14
CA ALA A 495 2.68 -2.85 0.81
C ALA A 495 2.63 -4.11 -0.07
N THR A 496 2.22 -5.25 0.53
CA THR A 496 2.25 -6.57 -0.10
C THR A 496 1.43 -6.62 -1.38
N ASN A 497 2.09 -6.95 -2.49
CA ASN A 497 1.49 -7.29 -3.77
C ASN A 497 1.62 -8.81 -3.99
N VAL A 498 0.62 -9.43 -4.61
CA VAL A 498 0.66 -10.84 -5.00
C VAL A 498 0.24 -10.93 -6.46
N VAL A 499 1.06 -11.54 -7.32
CA VAL A 499 0.80 -11.63 -8.76
C VAL A 499 1.04 -13.06 -9.25
N PRO A 500 0.25 -13.59 -10.19
CA PRO A 500 0.61 -14.81 -10.90
C PRO A 500 1.94 -14.63 -11.64
N VAL A 501 2.78 -15.68 -11.64
CA VAL A 501 4.11 -15.63 -12.26
C VAL A 501 4.39 -16.89 -13.06
N THR A 502 5.09 -16.71 -14.19
CA THR A 502 5.65 -17.80 -14.99
C THR A 502 7.18 -17.66 -15.06
N SER A 503 7.89 -18.79 -15.11
CA SER A 503 9.35 -18.86 -15.19
C SER A 503 9.78 -20.19 -15.79
N GLU A 504 10.65 -20.16 -16.80
CA GLU A 504 11.26 -21.36 -17.38
C GLU A 504 12.27 -21.98 -16.42
N ALA A 505 13.13 -21.18 -15.78
CA ALA A 505 14.14 -21.65 -14.85
C ALA A 505 13.53 -22.38 -13.65
N LEU A 506 12.48 -21.83 -13.03
CA LEU A 506 11.80 -22.47 -11.90
C LEU A 506 11.00 -23.70 -12.34
N THR A 507 10.33 -23.66 -13.50
CA THR A 507 9.61 -24.83 -14.05
C THR A 507 10.56 -25.98 -14.38
N LYS A 508 11.75 -25.69 -14.93
CA LYS A 508 12.80 -26.68 -15.21
C LYS A 508 13.34 -27.33 -13.93
N LYS A 509 13.43 -26.58 -12.82
CA LYS A 509 14.04 -27.05 -11.57
C LYS A 509 13.07 -27.76 -10.62
N TYR A 510 11.81 -27.34 -10.60
CA TYR A 510 10.78 -27.87 -9.69
C TYR A 510 9.66 -28.67 -10.38
N GLY A 511 9.65 -28.70 -11.72
CA GLY A 511 8.56 -29.26 -12.51
C GLY A 511 7.43 -28.25 -12.74
N LYS A 512 6.43 -28.66 -13.52
CA LYS A 512 5.24 -27.85 -13.80
C LYS A 512 4.20 -28.05 -12.69
N PHE A 513 3.80 -26.95 -12.05
CA PHE A 513 2.65 -26.93 -11.14
C PHE A 513 1.36 -26.75 -11.96
N GLU A 514 0.37 -27.62 -11.78
CA GLU A 514 -0.92 -27.53 -12.49
C GLU A 514 -1.67 -26.23 -12.15
N ASP A 515 -1.67 -25.83 -10.88
CA ASP A 515 -2.25 -24.57 -10.41
C ASP A 515 -1.42 -23.33 -10.80
N GLY A 516 -0.15 -23.51 -11.18
CA GLY A 516 0.82 -22.44 -11.45
C GLY A 516 1.58 -21.93 -10.21
N MET A 517 2.18 -20.75 -10.35
CA MET A 517 3.02 -20.09 -9.34
C MET A 517 2.54 -18.65 -9.08
N VAL A 518 2.89 -18.11 -7.91
CA VAL A 518 2.65 -16.70 -7.54
C VAL A 518 3.92 -16.05 -6.98
N ALA A 519 4.11 -14.77 -7.26
CA ALA A 519 5.14 -13.94 -6.65
C ALA A 519 4.51 -13.00 -5.60
N LYS A 520 5.03 -13.05 -4.37
CA LYS A 520 4.75 -12.10 -3.28
C LYS A 520 5.84 -11.03 -3.29
N ILE A 521 5.47 -9.77 -3.44
CA ILE A 521 6.39 -8.62 -3.52
C ILE A 521 6.05 -7.64 -2.40
N PHE A 522 6.97 -7.37 -1.48
CA PHE A 522 6.68 -6.59 -0.27
C PHE A 522 7.92 -5.97 0.40
N TRP A 523 7.70 -5.01 1.28
CA TRP A 523 8.72 -4.30 2.06
C TRP A 523 8.81 -4.85 3.49
N GLY A 524 9.59 -5.91 3.67
CA GLY A 524 9.91 -6.47 4.99
C GLY A 524 10.72 -5.47 5.82
N GLU A 525 10.53 -5.46 7.13
CA GLU A 525 11.34 -4.61 8.02
C GLU A 525 12.75 -5.19 8.16
N ALA A 526 13.77 -4.33 8.03
CA ALA A 526 15.19 -4.70 8.04
C ALA A 526 15.69 -5.15 9.42
N SER A 527 15.01 -4.74 10.50
CA SER A 527 15.38 -5.09 11.88
C SER A 527 14.99 -6.51 12.28
N ARG A 528 14.10 -7.13 11.50
CA ARG A 528 13.46 -8.43 11.80
C ARG A 528 14.12 -9.57 11.04
N THR A 529 14.09 -10.76 11.64
CA THR A 529 14.36 -12.03 10.96
C THR A 529 13.44 -12.15 9.73
N SER A 530 14.02 -12.32 8.56
CA SER A 530 13.30 -12.21 7.28
C SER A 530 12.47 -13.45 6.97
N GLU A 531 11.36 -13.29 6.24
CA GLU A 531 10.48 -14.40 5.85
C GLU A 531 11.24 -15.57 5.17
N PRO A 532 12.22 -15.36 4.26
CA PRO A 532 13.01 -16.45 3.70
C PRO A 532 13.82 -17.24 4.74
N GLU A 533 14.40 -16.60 5.75
CA GLU A 533 15.16 -17.28 6.81
C GLU A 533 14.24 -18.03 7.79
N ILE A 534 13.06 -17.49 8.09
CA ILE A 534 12.02 -18.21 8.85
C ILE A 534 11.54 -19.43 8.06
N LEU A 535 11.23 -19.28 6.76
CA LEU A 535 10.78 -20.38 5.90
C LEU A 535 11.84 -21.46 5.69
N LYS A 536 13.11 -21.09 5.67
CA LYS A 536 14.25 -22.02 5.72
C LYS A 536 14.24 -22.84 7.01
N LYS A 537 13.97 -22.23 8.17
CA LYS A 537 13.83 -22.97 9.44
C LYS A 537 12.60 -23.89 9.45
N VAL A 538 11.48 -23.42 8.93
CA VAL A 538 10.26 -24.22 8.72
C VAL A 538 10.55 -25.44 7.82
N ALA A 539 11.31 -25.25 6.74
CA ALA A 539 11.70 -26.33 5.83
C ALA A 539 12.66 -27.37 6.44
N GLU A 540 13.47 -26.99 7.46
CA GLU A 540 14.22 -27.97 8.27
C GLU A 540 13.29 -28.83 9.13
N ILE A 541 12.31 -28.21 9.80
CA ILE A 541 11.33 -28.90 10.63
C ILE A 541 10.46 -29.83 9.79
N ALA A 542 10.03 -29.39 8.60
CA ALA A 542 9.23 -30.15 7.65
C ALA A 542 9.89 -31.47 7.20
N LYS A 543 11.24 -31.55 7.18
CA LYS A 543 11.97 -32.80 6.85
C LYS A 543 11.90 -33.85 7.96
N MET A 544 11.62 -33.44 9.19
CA MET A 544 11.62 -34.30 10.39
C MET A 544 10.20 -34.60 10.91
N HIS A 545 9.20 -33.83 10.48
CA HIS A 545 7.84 -33.89 11.02
C HIS A 545 6.79 -33.94 9.91
N THR A 546 6.13 -35.09 9.76
CA THR A 546 5.06 -35.33 8.78
C THR A 546 3.85 -34.43 8.97
N THR A 547 3.62 -33.89 10.17
CA THR A 547 2.58 -32.88 10.46
C THR A 547 2.90 -31.49 9.88
N VAL A 548 4.13 -31.24 9.46
CA VAL A 548 4.61 -29.97 8.86
C VAL A 548 4.96 -30.17 7.39
N GLN A 549 5.44 -31.35 7.02
CA GLN A 549 5.65 -31.75 5.63
C GLN A 549 4.39 -31.49 4.78
N ASP A 550 4.56 -30.86 3.61
CA ASP A 550 3.47 -30.42 2.71
C ASP A 550 2.48 -29.38 3.29
N HIS A 551 2.42 -29.15 4.59
CA HIS A 551 1.48 -28.25 5.28
C HIS A 551 1.99 -26.80 5.48
N VAL A 552 3.01 -26.41 4.71
CA VAL A 552 3.71 -25.11 4.76
C VAL A 552 3.98 -24.61 3.33
N PRO A 553 4.08 -23.29 3.09
CA PRO A 553 4.20 -22.75 1.74
C PRO A 553 5.55 -23.14 1.10
N ALA A 554 5.47 -23.71 -0.10
CA ALA A 554 6.62 -24.12 -0.87
C ALA A 554 7.32 -22.90 -1.48
N LEU A 555 8.30 -22.33 -0.77
CA LEU A 555 9.17 -21.27 -1.29
C LEU A 555 10.09 -21.83 -2.38
N LEU A 556 9.82 -21.46 -3.63
CA LEU A 556 10.55 -21.94 -4.81
C LEU A 556 11.82 -21.10 -5.03
N TRP A 557 11.73 -19.79 -4.84
CA TRP A 557 12.83 -18.85 -5.02
C TRP A 557 12.56 -17.53 -4.28
N HIS A 558 13.60 -16.77 -3.98
CA HIS A 558 13.45 -15.41 -3.45
C HIS A 558 14.65 -14.52 -3.80
N HIS A 559 14.42 -13.21 -3.78
CA HIS A 559 15.46 -12.19 -3.84
C HIS A 559 15.14 -11.02 -2.89
N THR A 560 16.21 -10.39 -2.41
CA THR A 560 16.20 -9.27 -1.46
C THR A 560 16.99 -8.15 -2.11
N PHE A 561 16.33 -7.00 -2.32
CA PHE A 561 16.96 -5.84 -2.94
C PHE A 561 17.88 -5.14 -1.94
N THR A 562 18.98 -4.54 -2.41
CA THR A 562 20.07 -4.05 -1.53
C THR A 562 19.83 -2.67 -0.90
N ASN A 563 18.73 -2.00 -1.24
CA ASN A 563 18.54 -0.57 -0.96
C ASN A 563 17.46 -0.39 0.12
N PRO A 564 17.83 -0.26 1.42
CA PRO A 564 16.87 -0.01 2.49
C PRO A 564 16.34 1.43 2.45
N THR A 565 15.13 1.64 2.98
CA THR A 565 14.51 2.97 3.13
C THR A 565 15.24 3.88 4.14
N SER A 566 16.13 3.36 4.99
CA SER A 566 16.89 4.20 5.91
C SER A 566 17.93 5.08 5.22
N ALA A 567 18.44 4.69 4.04
CA ALA A 567 19.53 5.39 3.36
C ALA A 567 19.22 6.87 3.05
N ILE A 568 17.96 7.21 2.70
CA ILE A 568 17.55 8.60 2.50
C ILE A 568 17.38 9.36 3.82
N ARG A 569 17.04 8.68 4.91
CA ARG A 569 16.94 9.28 6.25
C ARG A 569 18.32 9.58 6.83
N GLU A 570 19.27 8.68 6.61
CA GLU A 570 20.70 8.87 6.89
C GLU A 570 21.25 10.06 6.11
N ALA A 571 21.02 10.14 4.80
CA ALA A 571 21.46 11.25 3.94
C ALA A 571 20.78 12.61 4.22
N LEU A 572 19.74 12.64 5.07
CA LEU A 572 18.98 13.85 5.44
C LEU A 572 19.10 14.20 6.94
N ASP A 573 19.99 13.53 7.67
CA ASP A 573 20.16 13.64 9.13
C ASP A 573 18.86 13.46 9.94
N VAL A 574 17.94 12.62 9.45
CA VAL A 574 16.67 12.34 10.12
C VAL A 574 16.90 11.41 11.31
N PRO A 575 16.43 11.76 12.54
CA PRO A 575 16.64 10.94 13.73
C PRO A 575 16.08 9.52 13.64
N GLU A 576 16.77 8.56 14.27
CA GLU A 576 16.44 7.14 14.28
C GLU A 576 16.24 6.52 12.88
N PRO A 577 17.14 6.72 11.90
CA PRO A 577 16.85 6.43 10.48
C PRO A 577 16.62 4.94 10.19
N THR A 578 17.17 4.04 11.02
CA THR A 578 17.01 2.58 10.90
C THR A 578 15.69 2.06 11.50
N LYS A 579 14.98 2.86 12.30
CA LYS A 579 13.75 2.47 13.00
C LYS A 579 12.59 2.32 12.03
N GLY A 580 12.03 1.12 11.95
CA GLY A 580 11.03 0.77 10.93
C GLY A 580 11.58 0.75 9.50
N SER A 581 12.91 0.76 9.31
CA SER A 581 13.55 0.67 7.99
C SER A 581 13.11 -0.60 7.27
N ARG A 582 12.85 -0.49 5.97
CA ARG A 582 12.33 -1.60 5.16
C ARG A 582 13.20 -1.88 3.96
N VAL A 583 13.19 -3.15 3.56
CA VAL A 583 13.86 -3.68 2.38
C VAL A 583 12.82 -4.36 1.50
N LEU A 584 12.91 -4.15 0.19
CA LEU A 584 12.05 -4.81 -0.79
C LEU A 584 12.47 -6.29 -0.95
N TYR A 585 11.47 -7.17 -1.02
CA TYR A 585 11.61 -8.60 -1.28
C TYR A 585 10.71 -9.03 -2.43
N ILE A 586 11.13 -10.04 -3.17
CA ILE A 586 10.30 -10.84 -4.06
C ILE A 586 10.48 -12.32 -3.70
N LEU A 587 9.38 -13.02 -3.38
CA LEU A 587 9.35 -14.44 -3.04
C LEU A 587 8.40 -15.15 -4.02
N VAL A 588 8.82 -16.26 -4.60
CA VAL A 588 8.02 -17.06 -5.54
C VAL A 588 7.59 -18.37 -4.86
N PHE A 589 6.30 -18.66 -4.93
CA PHE A 589 5.66 -19.82 -4.31
C PHE A 589 4.83 -20.62 -5.32
N ARG A 590 4.54 -21.88 -5.02
CA ARG A 590 3.42 -22.60 -5.65
C ARG A 590 2.12 -21.83 -5.35
N LYS A 591 1.21 -21.75 -6.34
CA LYS A 591 -0.14 -21.18 -6.15
C LYS A 591 -0.97 -22.02 -5.17
N LEU A 592 -1.74 -21.35 -4.30
CA LEU A 592 -2.58 -21.98 -3.28
C LEU A 592 -4.01 -21.42 -3.32
N PHE A 593 -4.99 -22.21 -2.91
CA PHE A 593 -6.38 -21.80 -2.83
C PHE A 593 -6.74 -21.32 -1.41
N PRO A 594 -7.51 -20.24 -1.24
CA PRO A 594 -7.93 -19.81 0.09
C PRO A 594 -8.90 -20.81 0.72
N ILE A 595 -8.78 -21.03 2.02
CA ILE A 595 -9.67 -21.95 2.77
C ILE A 595 -11.15 -21.56 2.68
N THR A 596 -11.44 -20.27 2.45
CA THR A 596 -12.80 -19.73 2.31
C THR A 596 -13.61 -20.34 1.17
N ARG A 597 -12.98 -21.13 0.28
CA ARG A 597 -13.65 -21.92 -0.77
C ARG A 597 -14.28 -23.22 -0.26
N LEU A 598 -13.91 -23.67 0.94
CA LEU A 598 -14.34 -24.94 1.53
C LEU A 598 -15.47 -24.71 2.55
N GLN A 599 -16.22 -25.77 2.86
CA GLN A 599 -17.30 -25.77 3.84
C GLN A 599 -17.44 -27.15 4.50
N GLY A 600 -18.16 -27.22 5.63
CA GLY A 600 -18.45 -28.47 6.36
C GLY A 600 -17.19 -29.30 6.62
N LYS A 601 -17.24 -30.60 6.29
CA LYS A 601 -16.11 -31.53 6.45
C LYS A 601 -14.83 -31.06 5.76
N GLU A 602 -14.92 -30.58 4.52
CA GLU A 602 -13.72 -30.19 3.75
C GLU A 602 -12.98 -29.02 4.40
N LEU A 603 -13.74 -28.06 4.95
CA LEU A 603 -13.21 -26.94 5.73
C LEU A 603 -12.58 -27.44 7.04
N PHE A 604 -13.26 -28.33 7.75
CA PHE A 604 -12.80 -28.90 9.02
C PHE A 604 -11.50 -29.69 8.88
N ASP A 605 -11.40 -30.58 7.87
CA ASP A 605 -10.19 -31.38 7.60
C ASP A 605 -8.97 -30.47 7.31
N VAL A 606 -9.13 -29.48 6.44
CA VAL A 606 -8.06 -28.56 6.03
C VAL A 606 -7.67 -27.62 7.17
N TRP A 607 -8.64 -27.11 7.94
CA TRP A 607 -8.40 -26.29 9.13
C TRP A 607 -7.65 -27.08 10.22
N GLY A 608 -8.05 -28.33 10.46
CA GLY A 608 -7.38 -29.23 11.41
C GLY A 608 -5.93 -29.52 11.02
N GLN A 609 -5.65 -29.74 9.73
CA GLN A 609 -4.28 -29.88 9.22
C GLN A 609 -3.42 -28.65 9.53
N CYS A 610 -3.95 -27.43 9.34
CA CYS A 610 -3.25 -26.19 9.68
C CYS A 610 -2.95 -26.09 11.19
N ILE A 611 -3.85 -26.53 12.07
CA ILE A 611 -3.62 -26.55 13.53
C ILE A 611 -2.48 -27.53 13.89
N LEU A 612 -2.47 -28.74 13.31
CA LEU A 612 -1.44 -29.75 13.60
C LEU A 612 -0.04 -29.32 13.13
N CYS A 613 0.03 -28.67 11.97
CA CYS A 613 1.24 -28.02 11.47
C CYS A 613 1.71 -26.93 12.45
N HIS A 614 0.81 -26.00 12.81
CA HIS A 614 1.10 -24.89 13.71
C HIS A 614 1.58 -25.35 15.10
N LEU A 615 0.91 -26.34 15.70
CA LEU A 615 1.28 -26.96 16.98
C LEU A 615 2.72 -27.49 16.95
N THR A 616 3.08 -28.15 15.86
CA THR A 616 4.40 -28.74 15.68
C THR A 616 5.46 -27.66 15.51
N LEU A 617 5.19 -26.62 14.71
CA LEU A 617 6.07 -25.46 14.54
C LEU A 617 6.29 -24.70 15.84
N TRP A 618 5.22 -24.44 16.61
CA TRP A 618 5.30 -23.78 17.92
C TRP A 618 6.18 -24.56 18.89
N LYS A 619 5.98 -25.88 19.01
CA LYS A 619 6.83 -26.77 19.83
C LYS A 619 8.29 -26.84 19.38
N LYS A 620 8.60 -26.37 18.16
CA LYS A 620 9.96 -26.27 17.61
C LYS A 620 10.49 -24.84 17.60
N GLY A 621 9.80 -23.91 18.26
CA GLY A 621 10.24 -22.53 18.43
C GLY A 621 10.01 -21.64 17.22
N VAL A 622 9.09 -21.99 16.31
CA VAL A 622 8.62 -21.09 15.24
C VAL A 622 7.20 -20.64 15.60
N TYR A 623 7.03 -19.34 15.84
CA TYR A 623 5.76 -18.76 16.27
C TYR A 623 5.14 -17.95 15.13
N HIS A 624 3.95 -18.34 14.66
CA HIS A 624 3.31 -17.73 13.49
C HIS A 624 2.77 -16.32 13.75
N ARG A 625 2.16 -16.13 14.93
CA ARG A 625 1.60 -14.86 15.46
C ARG A 625 0.45 -14.20 14.68
N ASP A 626 0.23 -14.53 13.41
CA ASP A 626 -0.90 -13.99 12.63
C ASP A 626 -1.77 -15.08 11.99
N VAL A 627 -2.46 -15.85 12.84
CA VAL A 627 -3.47 -16.81 12.40
C VAL A 627 -4.72 -16.05 11.96
N SER A 628 -5.01 -16.07 10.65
CA SER A 628 -6.17 -15.40 10.03
C SER A 628 -6.74 -16.21 8.86
N PRO A 629 -8.01 -16.04 8.46
CA PRO A 629 -8.60 -16.78 7.32
C PRO A 629 -7.93 -16.49 5.97
N GLY A 630 -7.12 -15.43 5.85
CA GLY A 630 -6.32 -15.17 4.66
C GLY A 630 -5.06 -16.04 4.57
N ASN A 631 -4.53 -16.41 5.74
CA ASN A 631 -3.29 -17.18 5.89
C ASN A 631 -3.55 -18.70 5.93
N LEU A 632 -4.81 -19.09 6.08
CA LEU A 632 -5.27 -20.48 5.92
C LEU A 632 -5.57 -20.77 4.44
N MET A 633 -4.80 -21.68 3.85
CA MET A 633 -4.89 -22.03 2.43
C MET A 633 -4.87 -23.56 2.22
N TRP A 634 -5.02 -24.01 0.98
CA TRP A 634 -4.95 -25.41 0.60
C TRP A 634 -4.56 -25.62 -0.86
N TYR A 635 -4.18 -26.83 -1.24
CA TYR A 635 -3.95 -27.23 -2.64
C TYR A 635 -4.26 -28.72 -2.86
N TRP A 636 -4.29 -29.15 -4.13
CA TRP A 636 -4.44 -30.55 -4.50
C TRP A 636 -3.08 -31.28 -4.60
N LYS A 637 -2.98 -32.42 -3.92
CA LYS A 637 -1.87 -33.37 -4.03
C LYS A 637 -2.42 -34.79 -4.02
N ASP A 638 -2.10 -35.59 -5.02
CA ASP A 638 -2.45 -37.03 -5.09
C ASP A 638 -3.94 -37.33 -4.81
N GLY A 639 -4.84 -36.49 -5.36
CA GLY A 639 -6.30 -36.59 -5.18
C GLY A 639 -6.82 -36.13 -3.81
N LYS A 640 -5.96 -35.58 -2.94
CA LYS A 640 -6.32 -35.09 -1.60
C LYS A 640 -6.12 -33.57 -1.49
N ARG A 641 -6.91 -32.93 -0.64
CA ARG A 641 -6.69 -31.53 -0.24
C ARG A 641 -5.69 -31.48 0.91
N ILE A 642 -4.61 -30.73 0.70
CA ILE A 642 -3.58 -30.47 1.71
C ILE A 642 -3.76 -29.03 2.20
N GLY A 643 -4.02 -28.86 3.49
CA GLY A 643 -4.10 -27.56 4.16
C GLY A 643 -2.71 -27.00 4.43
N VAL A 644 -2.55 -25.70 4.23
CA VAL A 644 -1.29 -24.96 4.37
C VAL A 644 -1.54 -23.74 5.23
N LEU A 645 -0.77 -23.60 6.33
CA LEU A 645 -0.64 -22.34 7.03
C LEU A 645 0.45 -21.52 6.33
N ASN A 646 0.05 -20.40 5.74
CA ASN A 646 0.85 -19.53 4.87
C ASN A 646 1.14 -18.17 5.54
N ASP A 647 2.06 -17.39 4.96
CA ASP A 647 2.43 -16.02 5.34
C ASP A 647 3.24 -15.91 6.66
N TYR A 648 4.55 -16.13 6.56
CA TYR A 648 5.48 -16.17 7.70
C TYR A 648 6.18 -14.83 7.95
N ASP A 649 5.78 -13.75 7.27
CA ASP A 649 6.47 -12.45 7.35
C ASP A 649 6.38 -11.75 8.70
N LEU A 650 5.43 -12.16 9.55
CA LEU A 650 5.25 -11.64 10.90
C LEU A 650 5.62 -12.65 11.98
N SER A 651 6.06 -13.84 11.57
CA SER A 651 6.56 -14.87 12.46
C SER A 651 7.82 -14.42 13.21
N SER A 652 8.20 -15.21 14.21
CA SER A 652 9.44 -15.06 14.97
C SER A 652 9.95 -16.42 15.41
N LEU A 653 11.25 -16.50 15.67
CA LEU A 653 11.88 -17.64 16.31
C LEU A 653 11.90 -17.48 17.85
N ALA A 654 12.06 -18.58 18.57
CA ALA A 654 12.09 -18.59 20.04
C ALA A 654 13.36 -17.95 20.64
N ASP A 655 14.42 -17.86 19.84
CA ASP A 655 15.72 -17.26 20.13
C ASP A 655 15.86 -15.81 19.60
N ASP A 656 14.87 -15.30 18.85
CA ASP A 656 14.80 -13.86 18.55
C ASP A 656 14.73 -13.06 19.87
N PRO A 657 15.38 -11.87 19.98
CA PRO A 657 15.43 -11.06 21.21
C PRO A 657 14.10 -10.36 21.59
N GLY A 658 12.96 -10.97 21.24
CA GLY A 658 11.61 -10.44 21.36
C GLY A 658 11.30 -9.33 20.36
N PRO A 659 10.00 -9.06 20.08
CA PRO A 659 9.62 -7.87 19.33
C PRO A 659 10.02 -6.62 20.11
N ARG A 660 10.97 -5.85 19.59
CA ARG A 660 11.48 -4.61 20.21
C ARG A 660 10.58 -3.42 19.84
N GLY A 661 9.44 -3.30 20.52
CA GLY A 661 8.53 -2.16 20.36
C GLY A 661 7.06 -2.53 20.49
N ASN A 662 6.18 -1.57 20.18
CA ASN A 662 4.70 -1.71 20.25
C ASN A 662 4.11 -2.61 19.13
N GLU A 663 4.93 -3.41 18.45
CA GLU A 663 4.57 -4.11 17.23
C GLU A 663 4.11 -5.55 17.50
N ARG A 664 2.92 -5.69 18.10
CA ARG A 664 2.27 -6.99 18.28
C ARG A 664 1.23 -7.27 17.21
N THR A 665 1.75 -7.93 16.19
CA THR A 665 1.11 -8.31 14.93
C THR A 665 -0.05 -9.28 15.14
N GLY A 666 -1.11 -9.10 14.35
CA GLY A 666 -2.27 -9.98 14.34
C GLY A 666 -3.45 -9.29 13.67
N THR A 667 -4.30 -10.05 12.99
CA THR A 667 -5.51 -9.50 12.38
C THR A 667 -6.60 -9.34 13.46
N VAL A 668 -6.99 -8.10 13.80
CA VAL A 668 -7.82 -7.74 14.98
C VAL A 668 -9.04 -8.65 15.24
N PRO A 669 -9.94 -8.93 14.26
CA PRO A 669 -11.06 -9.87 14.44
C PRO A 669 -10.70 -11.29 14.89
N PHE A 670 -9.45 -11.73 14.73
CA PHE A 670 -8.98 -13.06 15.07
C PHE A 670 -8.04 -13.08 16.28
N MET A 671 -7.51 -11.94 16.72
CA MET A 671 -6.73 -11.85 17.96
C MET A 671 -7.52 -12.39 19.16
N ALA A 672 -6.82 -13.05 20.07
CA ALA A 672 -7.37 -13.55 21.33
C ALA A 672 -7.85 -12.40 22.23
N LEU A 673 -8.91 -12.62 23.02
CA LEU A 673 -9.49 -11.62 23.94
C LEU A 673 -8.46 -10.93 24.84
N ASP A 674 -7.49 -11.69 25.34
CA ASP A 674 -6.42 -11.17 26.20
C ASP A 674 -5.50 -10.18 25.48
N LEU A 675 -5.25 -10.38 24.18
CA LEU A 675 -4.42 -9.50 23.36
C LEU A 675 -5.17 -8.24 22.93
N LEU A 676 -6.50 -8.27 22.91
CA LEU A 676 -7.37 -7.13 22.61
C LEU A 676 -7.54 -6.17 23.82
N THR A 677 -7.05 -6.53 25.01
CA THR A 677 -7.01 -5.63 26.18
C THR A 677 -6.05 -4.46 25.97
N LYS A 678 -6.16 -3.38 26.77
CA LYS A 678 -5.19 -2.28 26.68
C LYS A 678 -3.77 -2.76 26.99
N GLU A 679 -3.64 -3.69 27.93
CA GLU A 679 -2.40 -4.34 28.37
C GLU A 679 -1.82 -5.20 27.24
N GLY A 680 -2.69 -5.95 26.54
CA GLY A 680 -2.33 -6.71 25.35
C GLY A 680 -1.79 -5.83 24.23
N GLN A 681 -2.50 -4.73 23.93
CA GLN A 681 -2.11 -3.75 22.91
C GLN A 681 -0.86 -2.94 23.30
N ARG A 682 -0.59 -2.69 24.59
CA ARG A 682 0.67 -2.10 25.08
C ARG A 682 1.86 -3.07 25.08
N GLY A 683 1.63 -4.34 24.78
CA GLY A 683 2.71 -5.33 24.77
C GLY A 683 3.04 -5.96 26.13
N GLU A 684 2.13 -5.93 27.10
CA GLU A 684 2.37 -6.44 28.45
C GLU A 684 1.95 -7.92 28.61
N VAL A 685 1.01 -8.41 27.80
CA VAL A 685 0.52 -9.79 27.86
C VAL A 685 1.42 -10.73 27.05
N LYS A 686 2.19 -11.63 27.68
CA LYS A 686 3.01 -12.63 26.94
C LYS A 686 2.14 -13.41 25.94
N HIS A 687 2.56 -13.48 24.67
CA HIS A 687 1.91 -14.33 23.68
C HIS A 687 2.24 -15.81 23.96
N VAL A 688 1.22 -16.65 23.98
CA VAL A 688 1.30 -18.08 24.35
C VAL A 688 0.38 -18.90 23.43
N TYR A 689 0.66 -20.19 23.23
CA TYR A 689 0.05 -20.99 22.16
C TYR A 689 -1.48 -20.94 22.09
N ARG A 690 -2.14 -20.93 23.25
CA ARG A 690 -3.60 -20.81 23.37
C ARG A 690 -4.21 -19.58 22.67
N HIS A 691 -3.46 -18.49 22.48
CA HIS A 691 -3.94 -17.31 21.76
C HIS A 691 -4.15 -17.65 20.29
N ASP A 692 -3.21 -18.38 19.70
CA ASP A 692 -3.32 -18.81 18.30
C ASP A 692 -4.40 -19.89 18.14
N VAL A 693 -4.59 -20.77 19.14
CA VAL A 693 -5.73 -21.70 19.19
C VAL A 693 -7.07 -20.95 19.21
N GLU A 694 -7.22 -19.92 20.05
CA GLU A 694 -8.40 -19.05 20.03
C GLU A 694 -8.58 -18.40 18.65
N SER A 695 -7.50 -17.91 18.02
CA SER A 695 -7.54 -17.39 16.65
C SER A 695 -8.01 -18.41 15.63
N PHE A 696 -7.60 -19.68 15.72
CA PHE A 696 -8.10 -20.76 14.85
C PHE A 696 -9.62 -20.96 15.00
N MET A 697 -10.15 -20.92 16.23
CA MET A 697 -11.60 -21.04 16.45
C MET A 697 -12.37 -19.85 15.87
N TRP A 698 -11.87 -18.62 16.08
CA TRP A 698 -12.45 -17.42 15.44
C TRP A 698 -12.36 -17.46 13.91
N CYS A 699 -11.29 -18.02 13.34
CA CYS A 699 -11.19 -18.23 11.89
C CYS A 699 -12.26 -19.19 11.38
N PHE A 700 -12.46 -20.34 12.04
CA PHE A 700 -13.47 -21.32 11.64
C PHE A 700 -14.89 -20.74 11.72
N ALA A 701 -15.21 -20.07 12.83
CA ALA A 701 -16.47 -19.33 12.99
C ALA A 701 -16.69 -18.28 11.90
N TRP A 702 -15.67 -17.48 11.61
CA TRP A 702 -15.72 -16.44 10.58
C TRP A 702 -15.95 -17.00 9.18
N ILE A 703 -15.32 -18.13 8.82
CA ILE A 703 -15.52 -18.74 7.50
C ILE A 703 -16.95 -19.29 7.40
N SER A 704 -17.36 -20.11 8.37
CA SER A 704 -18.66 -20.81 8.39
C SER A 704 -19.86 -19.87 8.48
N LEU A 705 -19.72 -18.67 9.08
CA LEU A 705 -20.79 -17.67 9.20
C LEU A 705 -20.73 -16.57 8.13
N ARG A 706 -19.83 -16.67 7.15
CA ARG A 706 -19.61 -15.61 6.14
C ARG A 706 -19.61 -16.10 4.70
N TYR A 707 -19.30 -17.39 4.48
CA TYR A 707 -19.20 -17.98 3.14
C TYR A 707 -20.13 -19.19 3.01
N LYS A 708 -20.70 -19.37 1.81
CA LYS A 708 -21.50 -20.54 1.43
C LYS A 708 -21.10 -20.95 0.01
N ASN A 709 -20.67 -22.19 -0.19
CA ASN A 709 -20.06 -22.68 -1.44
C ASN A 709 -18.93 -21.76 -1.98
N GLY A 710 -18.11 -21.18 -1.10
CA GLY A 710 -17.06 -20.24 -1.46
C GLY A 710 -17.52 -18.80 -1.77
N VAL A 711 -18.82 -18.52 -1.77
CA VAL A 711 -19.39 -17.19 -2.06
C VAL A 711 -19.68 -16.44 -0.75
N ILE A 712 -19.33 -15.15 -0.69
CA ILE A 712 -19.61 -14.29 0.46
C ILE A 712 -21.14 -14.09 0.61
N LEU A 713 -21.65 -14.29 1.83
CA LEU A 713 -23.06 -14.07 2.16
C LEU A 713 -23.48 -12.58 2.08
N PRO A 714 -24.78 -12.27 1.86
CA PRO A 714 -25.30 -10.92 1.95
C PRO A 714 -25.03 -10.28 3.33
N PRO A 715 -24.80 -8.94 3.43
CA PRO A 715 -24.43 -8.28 4.69
C PRO A 715 -25.29 -8.63 5.90
N ARG A 716 -26.63 -8.73 5.72
CA ARG A 716 -27.60 -9.08 6.77
C ARG A 716 -27.42 -10.49 7.39
N LEU A 717 -26.58 -11.35 6.79
CA LEU A 717 -26.30 -12.72 7.22
C LEU A 717 -24.86 -12.88 7.73
N ARG A 718 -24.09 -11.79 7.89
CA ARG A 718 -22.69 -11.82 8.32
C ARG A 718 -22.53 -11.15 9.71
N PRO A 719 -22.88 -11.83 10.80
CA PRO A 719 -22.97 -11.21 12.14
C PRO A 719 -21.63 -10.69 12.68
N LEU A 720 -20.50 -11.12 12.14
CA LEU A 720 -19.16 -10.73 12.60
C LEU A 720 -18.52 -9.61 11.76
N ASP A 721 -19.11 -9.22 10.63
CA ASP A 721 -18.45 -8.35 9.63
C ASP A 721 -18.02 -6.99 10.20
N GLU A 722 -18.77 -6.45 11.14
CA GLU A 722 -18.49 -5.15 11.78
C GLU A 722 -17.15 -5.17 12.53
N TRP A 723 -16.75 -6.30 13.11
CA TRP A 723 -15.48 -6.45 13.84
C TRP A 723 -14.26 -6.11 12.98
N ALA A 724 -14.33 -6.32 11.67
CA ALA A 724 -13.26 -5.96 10.73
C ALA A 724 -13.09 -4.45 10.53
N THR A 725 -13.90 -3.63 11.21
CA THR A 725 -13.83 -2.16 11.17
C THR A 725 -13.67 -1.53 12.56
N LEU A 726 -13.47 -2.33 13.61
CA LEU A 726 -13.32 -1.89 14.99
C LEU A 726 -11.86 -1.94 15.43
N GLY A 727 -11.39 -0.87 16.09
CA GLY A 727 -10.12 -0.89 16.80
C GLY A 727 -10.09 -1.96 17.91
N ALA A 728 -8.91 -2.50 18.20
CA ALA A 728 -8.71 -3.71 18.99
C ALA A 728 -9.49 -3.76 20.32
N VAL A 729 -9.41 -2.72 21.15
CA VAL A 729 -10.10 -2.69 22.46
C VAL A 729 -11.62 -2.73 22.31
N THR A 730 -12.18 -2.13 21.25
CA THR A 730 -13.61 -2.18 20.96
C THR A 730 -14.00 -3.56 20.41
N CYS A 731 -13.21 -4.12 19.49
CA CYS A 731 -13.41 -5.49 19.01
C CYS A 731 -13.42 -6.52 20.16
N GLY A 732 -12.51 -6.39 21.14
CA GLY A 732 -12.49 -7.25 22.33
C GLY A 732 -13.75 -7.17 23.19
N ARG A 733 -14.40 -6.00 23.27
CA ARG A 733 -15.70 -5.83 23.94
C ARG A 733 -16.82 -6.52 23.17
N GLU A 734 -16.90 -6.31 21.86
CA GLU A 734 -17.93 -6.92 21.01
C GLU A 734 -17.81 -8.45 20.97
N LYS A 735 -16.58 -8.99 20.93
CA LYS A 735 -16.33 -10.43 21.09
C LYS A 735 -16.89 -10.97 22.41
N LEU A 736 -16.57 -10.30 23.53
CA LEU A 736 -17.04 -10.72 24.84
C LEU A 736 -18.56 -10.56 24.98
N PHE A 737 -19.16 -9.54 24.37
CA PHE A 737 -20.60 -9.36 24.31
C PHE A 737 -21.26 -10.50 23.52
N PHE A 738 -20.72 -10.87 22.35
CA PHE A 738 -21.18 -12.01 21.55
C PHE A 738 -21.13 -13.33 22.33
N LEU A 739 -20.00 -13.64 23.00
CA LEU A 739 -19.86 -14.85 23.84
C LEU A 739 -20.82 -14.89 25.05
N ASN A 740 -21.33 -13.74 25.50
CA ASN A 740 -22.34 -13.69 26.57
C ASN A 740 -23.78 -13.75 26.06
N ASN A 741 -24.04 -13.44 24.78
CA ASN A 741 -25.39 -13.31 24.22
C ASN A 741 -25.65 -14.26 23.02
N MET A 742 -24.92 -15.37 22.94
CA MET A 742 -24.92 -16.31 21.80
C MET A 742 -26.32 -16.76 21.33
N THR A 743 -27.28 -16.87 22.25
CA THR A 743 -28.67 -17.27 21.96
C THR A 743 -29.47 -16.21 21.18
N ALA A 744 -29.06 -14.94 21.20
CA ALA A 744 -29.71 -13.85 20.47
C ALA A 744 -29.20 -13.67 19.04
N SER A 745 -28.14 -14.39 18.64
CA SER A 745 -27.42 -14.21 17.36
C SER A 745 -27.41 -15.45 16.48
N ALA A 746 -28.29 -16.43 16.75
CA ALA A 746 -28.38 -17.65 15.94
C ALA A 746 -28.78 -17.32 14.48
N PRO A 747 -28.03 -17.79 13.47
CA PRO A 747 -28.37 -17.57 12.06
C PRO A 747 -29.63 -18.36 11.68
N SER A 748 -30.27 -17.97 10.56
CA SER A 748 -31.34 -18.76 9.97
C SER A 748 -30.85 -20.18 9.64
N GLN A 749 -31.63 -21.19 10.04
CA GLN A 749 -31.33 -22.63 9.91
C GLN A 749 -31.14 -23.13 8.46
N SER A 750 -31.29 -22.25 7.46
CA SER A 750 -31.05 -22.46 6.04
C SER A 750 -29.60 -22.26 5.58
N ASP A 751 -28.73 -21.66 6.41
CA ASP A 751 -27.47 -21.07 5.95
C ASP A 751 -26.18 -21.74 6.44
N ILE A 752 -26.27 -22.51 7.52
CA ILE A 752 -25.21 -23.36 8.05
C ILE A 752 -25.79 -24.74 8.39
N ASP A 753 -25.03 -25.82 8.21
CA ASP A 753 -25.49 -27.14 8.61
C ASP A 753 -25.48 -27.30 10.15
N GLY A 754 -26.38 -28.13 10.66
CA GLY A 754 -26.57 -28.28 12.11
C GLY A 754 -25.32 -28.78 12.84
N VAL A 755 -24.53 -29.67 12.22
CA VAL A 755 -23.34 -30.25 12.86
C VAL A 755 -22.23 -29.20 13.02
N THR A 756 -22.01 -28.38 11.98
CA THR A 756 -21.08 -27.26 12.04
C THR A 756 -21.57 -26.19 13.04
N TRP A 757 -22.87 -25.90 13.09
CA TRP A 757 -23.42 -24.95 14.07
C TRP A 757 -23.28 -25.42 15.52
N ASP A 758 -23.64 -26.67 15.81
CA ASP A 758 -23.48 -27.27 17.15
C ASP A 758 -22.01 -27.22 17.60
N PHE A 759 -21.08 -27.57 16.69
CA PHE A 759 -19.65 -27.46 16.96
C PHE A 759 -19.18 -26.03 17.24
N LEU A 760 -19.72 -25.03 16.54
CA LEU A 760 -19.42 -23.61 16.81
C LEU A 760 -19.92 -23.18 18.18
N VAL A 761 -21.15 -23.56 18.56
CA VAL A 761 -21.72 -23.26 19.88
C VAL A 761 -20.86 -23.87 21.00
N ASP A 762 -20.44 -25.13 20.86
CA ASP A 762 -19.52 -25.78 21.79
C ASP A 762 -18.17 -25.03 21.88
N CYS A 763 -17.58 -24.63 20.75
CA CYS A 763 -16.34 -23.86 20.73
C CYS A 763 -16.49 -22.51 21.45
N PHE A 764 -17.59 -21.79 21.22
CA PHE A 764 -17.87 -20.53 21.91
C PHE A 764 -18.07 -20.71 23.42
N LEU A 765 -18.71 -21.81 23.85
CA LEU A 765 -18.84 -22.16 25.28
C LEU A 765 -17.47 -22.42 25.93
N VAL A 766 -16.54 -23.09 25.25
CA VAL A 766 -15.16 -23.28 25.73
C VAL A 766 -14.43 -21.95 25.84
N LEU A 767 -14.50 -21.08 24.82
CA LEU A 767 -13.89 -19.75 24.84
C LEU A 767 -14.47 -18.86 25.95
N LYS A 768 -15.78 -18.87 26.15
CA LYS A 768 -16.44 -18.12 27.22
C LYS A 768 -15.96 -18.57 28.60
N ARG A 769 -15.90 -19.89 28.85
CA ARG A 769 -15.41 -20.46 30.12
C ARG A 769 -13.97 -20.06 30.39
N ASP A 770 -13.09 -20.11 29.38
CA ASP A 770 -11.69 -19.69 29.52
C ASP A 770 -11.56 -18.18 29.82
N ALA A 771 -12.37 -17.33 29.16
CA ALA A 771 -12.41 -15.90 29.45
C ALA A 771 -12.90 -15.59 30.87
N ASP A 772 -13.97 -16.26 31.32
CA ASP A 772 -14.50 -16.15 32.69
C ASP A 772 -13.44 -16.62 33.72
N GLU A 773 -12.84 -17.80 33.53
CA GLU A 773 -11.75 -18.36 34.37
C GLU A 773 -10.61 -17.34 34.55
N ARG A 774 -10.14 -16.71 33.46
CA ARG A 774 -9.08 -15.70 33.48
C ARG A 774 -9.49 -14.41 34.17
N TYR A 775 -10.73 -13.96 33.96
CA TYR A 775 -11.26 -12.78 34.63
C TYR A 775 -11.26 -12.96 36.16
N TYR A 776 -11.77 -14.11 36.65
CA TYR A 776 -11.72 -14.43 38.08
C TYR A 776 -10.29 -14.56 38.63
N LEU A 777 -9.35 -15.14 37.87
CA LEU A 777 -7.95 -15.23 38.28
C LEU A 777 -7.26 -13.85 38.37
N ARG A 778 -7.57 -12.92 37.46
CA ARG A 778 -7.12 -11.51 37.55
C ARG A 778 -7.66 -10.82 38.79
N LEU A 779 -8.96 -10.99 39.06
CA LEU A 779 -9.63 -10.37 40.22
C LEU A 779 -9.06 -10.88 41.56
N LYS A 780 -8.77 -12.18 41.66
CA LYS A 780 -8.09 -12.76 42.83
C LYS A 780 -6.68 -12.18 43.03
N ARG A 781 -5.92 -11.94 41.95
CA ARG A 781 -4.59 -11.33 42.01
C ARG A 781 -4.62 -9.86 42.44
N SER A 782 -5.59 -9.07 41.99
CA SER A 782 -5.73 -7.68 42.45
C SER A 782 -6.23 -7.55 43.89
N SER A 783 -6.93 -8.57 44.41
CA SER A 783 -7.33 -8.64 45.82
C SER A 783 -6.26 -9.19 46.78
N SER A 784 -5.13 -9.68 46.26
CA SER A 784 -4.03 -10.27 47.06
C SER A 784 -2.76 -9.41 47.00
N SER A 785 -2.89 -8.13 47.35
CA SER A 785 -1.75 -7.22 47.52
C SER A 785 -1.01 -7.50 48.83
N GLY A 786 -0.09 -8.47 48.83
CA GLY A 786 0.63 -8.82 50.05
C GLY A 786 1.62 -9.98 50.01
N GLU A 787 2.22 -10.36 48.88
CA GLU A 787 3.54 -11.04 48.89
C GLU A 787 4.17 -11.10 47.49
N GLY A 788 5.48 -10.83 47.43
CA GLY A 788 6.24 -10.79 46.19
C GLY A 788 6.61 -12.17 45.67
N GLN A 789 5.65 -12.93 45.14
CA GLN A 789 5.94 -14.08 44.28
C GLN A 789 5.59 -13.77 42.83
N GLN A 790 6.62 -13.52 42.02
CA GLN A 790 6.60 -13.89 40.61
C GLN A 790 6.51 -15.42 40.52
N SER A 791 5.32 -15.96 40.80
CA SER A 791 5.04 -17.35 40.45
C SER A 791 5.21 -17.46 38.93
N ASN A 792 6.16 -18.30 38.51
CA ASN A 792 6.23 -18.75 37.13
C ASN A 792 4.86 -19.33 36.78
N THR A 793 4.02 -18.57 36.09
CA THR A 793 2.89 -19.14 35.38
C THR A 793 3.52 -20.00 34.30
N HIS A 794 3.66 -21.29 34.61
CA HIS A 794 3.98 -22.32 33.62
C HIS A 794 3.17 -22.01 32.38
N ASP A 795 3.86 -21.86 31.25
CA ASP A 795 3.16 -21.78 29.97
C ASP A 795 2.29 -23.03 29.90
N PRO A 796 0.95 -22.91 29.86
CA PRO A 796 0.10 -24.07 29.87
C PRO A 796 0.48 -24.93 28.68
N ASP A 797 0.62 -26.24 28.92
CA ASP A 797 0.97 -27.21 27.88
C ASP A 797 0.20 -26.90 26.59
N PRO A 798 0.89 -26.66 25.45
CA PRO A 798 0.25 -26.34 24.18
C PRO A 798 -0.90 -27.29 23.81
N ASP A 799 -0.81 -28.55 24.25
CA ASP A 799 -1.86 -29.55 24.01
C ASP A 799 -3.09 -29.36 24.92
N ALA A 800 -2.93 -28.89 26.16
CA ALA A 800 -3.96 -28.87 27.19
C ALA A 800 -5.10 -27.86 26.96
N PHE A 801 -4.86 -26.80 26.17
CA PHE A 801 -5.94 -25.90 25.75
C PHE A 801 -6.63 -26.41 24.48
N LEU A 802 -5.86 -26.92 23.51
CA LEU A 802 -6.40 -27.53 22.30
C LEU A 802 -7.28 -28.76 22.60
N SER A 803 -6.89 -29.56 23.61
CA SER A 803 -7.64 -30.76 24.02
C SER A 803 -9.06 -30.46 24.49
N ARG A 804 -9.34 -29.25 25.00
CA ARG A 804 -10.70 -28.79 25.37
C ARG A 804 -11.64 -28.71 24.16
N PHE A 805 -11.08 -28.53 22.95
CA PHE A 805 -11.83 -28.48 21.69
C PHE A 805 -11.86 -29.84 20.98
N THR A 806 -10.75 -30.58 20.98
CA THR A 806 -10.70 -31.91 20.32
C THR A 806 -11.56 -32.96 21.03
N SER A 807 -11.93 -32.74 22.30
CA SER A 807 -12.86 -33.59 23.05
C SER A 807 -14.35 -33.29 22.79
N LEU A 808 -14.68 -32.30 21.96
CA LEU A 808 -16.08 -31.92 21.70
C LEU A 808 -16.78 -32.95 20.80
N GLU A 809 -18.08 -33.16 21.03
CA GLU A 809 -18.86 -34.10 20.23
C GLU A 809 -18.93 -33.65 18.76
N GLY A 810 -19.09 -32.34 18.53
CA GLY A 810 -19.04 -31.73 17.20
C GLY A 810 -17.72 -32.00 16.44
N TRP A 811 -16.57 -31.94 17.14
CA TRP A 811 -15.27 -32.28 16.57
C TRP A 811 -15.23 -33.73 16.07
N THR A 812 -15.78 -34.65 16.87
CA THR A 812 -15.85 -36.08 16.52
C THR A 812 -16.86 -36.35 15.40
N LYS A 813 -17.99 -35.62 15.36
CA LYS A 813 -18.99 -35.74 14.29
C LYS A 813 -18.45 -35.24 12.95
N LEU A 814 -17.89 -34.03 12.91
CA LEU A 814 -17.32 -33.45 11.67
C LEU A 814 -16.20 -34.33 11.09
N GLY A 815 -15.32 -34.87 11.95
CA GLY A 815 -14.28 -35.81 11.52
C GLY A 815 -14.76 -37.16 11.00
N LYS A 816 -16.06 -37.49 11.14
CA LYS A 816 -16.68 -38.77 10.74
C LYS A 816 -17.76 -38.65 9.67
N LEU A 817 -18.07 -37.44 9.18
CA LEU A 817 -18.90 -37.29 7.99
C LEU A 817 -18.22 -37.97 6.79
N GLU A 818 -18.99 -38.46 5.82
CA GLU A 818 -18.48 -38.99 4.54
C GLU A 818 -18.56 -37.93 3.43
#